data_AF-A0A7I8JZ54-F1
#
_entry.id   AF-A0A7I8JZ54-F1
#
_cell.length_a   1.000
_cell.length_b   1.000
_cell.length_c   1.000
_cell.angle_alpha   90.00
_cell.angle_beta   90.00
_cell.angle_gamma   90.00
#
_symmetry.space_group_name_H-M   'P 1'
#
loop_
_entity.id
_entity.type
_entity.pdbx_description
1 polymer ?
#
loop_
_entity_poly.entity_id
_entity_poly.type
_entity_poly.pdbx_seq_one_letter_code
_entity_poly.pdbx_strand_id
1 'polypeptide(L)'
;MARCAEEPGAYADQSVNVVFAVDELNGLSSLELGKLLKESENSVVHISKDGSLVQIDVEKLASSLPLHLIAVLLSNGGGDLIYFLRGMRLLHSLSDLASRHVRLEQILLEEVKVTEQVLDLVFYLLLVLASYGQENSVAAAVPFLHSTLVACSLHLLTMLISSQWQDLIQVLLAHPKVDVFMDVAFDAVHVDIRFLSAKLSALNNDVLTYKAPTEKIVKHICYQCEASLQFILSLCQQKIFRDRILSNKELCRNGGILSLARKILNLNVPQCFRDSSDIMAAISRQKSKVLSILCEAENVSYLDEVAGSQKSMDLAKSVVLEILDLLKSAFGSEAKQSTHFLGKTDPKGLVILNSMRLADIFSDDSNFRSFFMANITKVLAEILAMPHEEFCSSWCSTDVPMTEEDVILEYDPFAASGTALSFSNGGSDSPFEEPILLSEPNFACPPGSLSSVPPISYAQQRISYLVKIIANLHCFVPNICEEEEKYLFLNKFLECVHGVSPNLPSDAPVNDDLQRAATIRKNLGSLSDYAVSLIPNLLNDEDVQLLSDFYKQLLQSIPSSSVEDYAHVRTKKVREGIFYHSLSSICNGGSCYFVYIFLIVCIIQSEDYLRNRSSWEHLMSSILGALVTPPNSPSLSLSLSLSLSLSLSIPLSLFLWGQERGGQFLLRGKDGGRTVHCPSSLERERES
;
A
#
# COMPACT_ATOMS: atom_id res chain seq x y z
N MET A 1 -47.46 25.21 70.20
CA MET A 1 -46.80 25.81 69.01
C MET A 1 -45.49 25.08 68.79
N ALA A 2 -45.38 24.45 67.62
CA ALA A 2 -44.22 23.91 66.92
C ALA A 2 -43.13 23.14 67.71
N ARG A 3 -43.21 21.80 67.64
CA ARG A 3 -42.04 20.92 67.60
C ARG A 3 -41.50 20.94 66.17
N CYS A 4 -40.25 21.37 65.98
CA CYS A 4 -39.52 21.13 64.74
C CYS A 4 -39.32 19.62 64.59
N ALA A 5 -39.89 19.06 63.52
CA ALA A 5 -39.50 17.75 63.04
C ALA A 5 -38.17 17.92 62.29
N GLU A 6 -37.12 17.27 62.80
CA GLU A 6 -35.93 16.99 62.02
C GLU A 6 -36.30 15.92 60.98
N GLU A 7 -36.30 16.29 59.70
CA GLU A 7 -36.22 15.31 58.62
C GLU A 7 -34.82 14.72 58.59
N PRO A 8 -34.65 13.38 58.62
CA PRO A 8 -33.34 12.77 58.46
C PRO A 8 -32.95 12.86 56.98
N GLY A 9 -32.12 13.86 56.65
CA GLY A 9 -31.35 13.91 55.42
C GLY A 9 -30.35 12.76 55.39
N ALA A 10 -30.72 11.67 54.72
CA ALA A 10 -29.82 10.58 54.38
C ALA A 10 -29.45 10.69 52.90
N TYR A 11 -28.54 11.61 52.56
CA TYR A 11 -27.73 11.45 51.35
C TYR A 11 -26.71 10.33 51.64
N ALA A 12 -27.17 9.09 51.59
CA ALA A 12 -26.28 7.95 51.44
C ALA A 12 -25.63 8.10 50.07
N ASP A 13 -24.31 8.18 50.04
CA ASP A 13 -23.49 8.16 48.83
C ASP A 13 -23.80 6.86 48.07
N GLN A 14 -24.76 6.91 47.14
CA GLN A 14 -25.13 5.77 46.31
C GLN A 14 -23.97 5.53 45.35
N SER A 15 -23.10 4.57 45.70
CA SER A 15 -22.10 4.03 44.78
C SER A 15 -22.80 3.57 43.50
N VAL A 16 -22.38 4.10 42.35
CA VAL A 16 -22.93 3.70 41.05
C VAL A 16 -22.77 2.19 40.90
N ASN A 17 -23.88 1.48 40.67
CA ASN A 17 -23.83 0.06 40.33
C ASN A 17 -23.37 -0.08 38.87
N VAL A 18 -22.06 0.02 38.65
CA VAL A 18 -21.44 0.01 37.32
C VAL A 18 -21.73 -1.29 36.58
N VAL A 19 -21.79 -2.44 37.28
CA VAL A 19 -22.13 -3.73 36.68
C VAL A 19 -23.53 -3.69 36.06
N PHE A 20 -24.53 -3.24 36.81
CA PHE A 20 -25.89 -3.07 36.31
C PHE A 20 -25.95 -2.09 35.14
N ALA A 21 -25.23 -0.96 35.25
CA ALA A 21 -25.19 0.04 34.19
C ALA A 21 -24.60 -0.52 32.88
N VAL A 22 -23.52 -1.29 32.96
CA VAL A 22 -22.92 -1.97 31.79
C VAL A 22 -23.93 -2.94 31.15
N ASP A 23 -24.64 -3.73 31.95
CA ASP A 23 -25.59 -4.72 31.42
C ASP A 23 -26.81 -4.10 30.73
N GLU A 24 -27.33 -2.98 31.25
CA GLU A 24 -28.56 -2.37 30.74
C GLU A 24 -28.31 -1.28 29.68
N LEU A 25 -27.24 -0.48 29.82
CA LEU A 25 -27.01 0.68 28.94
C LEU A 25 -26.21 0.36 27.67
N ASN A 26 -25.46 -0.75 27.62
CA ASN A 26 -24.62 -1.07 26.45
C ASN A 26 -25.40 -1.19 25.14
N GLY A 27 -26.70 -1.49 25.21
CA GLY A 27 -27.56 -1.61 24.04
C GLY A 27 -27.98 -0.27 23.43
N LEU A 28 -27.85 0.83 24.18
CA LEU A 28 -28.34 2.14 23.78
C LEU A 28 -27.29 2.89 22.97
N SER A 29 -27.68 3.37 21.80
CA SER A 29 -26.90 4.30 20.98
C SER A 29 -26.73 5.64 21.70
N SER A 30 -25.74 6.44 21.27
CA SER A 30 -25.55 7.81 21.76
C SER A 30 -26.81 8.68 21.62
N LEU A 31 -27.58 8.47 20.55
CA LEU A 31 -28.83 9.19 20.29
C LEU A 31 -29.93 8.80 21.29
N GLU A 32 -30.08 7.51 21.60
CA GLU A 32 -31.05 7.01 22.56
C GLU A 32 -30.68 7.45 23.98
N LEU A 33 -29.40 7.30 24.34
CA LEU A 33 -28.91 7.76 25.64
C LEU A 33 -29.06 9.29 25.79
N GLY A 34 -28.79 10.04 24.72
CA GLY A 34 -29.00 11.48 24.69
C GLY A 34 -30.47 11.91 24.81
N LYS A 35 -31.42 11.10 24.33
CA LYS A 35 -32.86 11.34 24.57
C LYS A 35 -33.22 11.15 26.03
N LEU A 36 -32.76 10.04 26.64
CA LEU A 36 -33.00 9.76 28.06
C LEU A 36 -32.42 10.84 28.96
N LEU A 37 -31.24 11.37 28.63
CA LEU A 37 -30.63 12.46 29.40
C LEU A 37 -31.38 13.79 29.25
N LYS A 38 -31.89 14.11 28.06
CA LYS A 38 -32.71 15.33 27.85
C LYS A 38 -34.04 15.27 28.60
N GLU A 39 -34.57 14.08 28.80
CA GLU A 39 -35.79 13.83 29.58
C GLU A 39 -35.52 13.83 31.10
N SER A 40 -34.23 13.83 31.51
CA SER A 40 -33.80 13.88 32.90
C SER A 40 -33.35 15.28 33.32
N GLU A 41 -33.64 15.69 34.56
CA GLU A 41 -33.26 17.03 35.05
C GLU A 41 -31.82 17.09 35.60
N ASN A 42 -31.11 15.96 35.80
CA ASN A 42 -29.83 15.91 36.54
C ASN A 42 -28.79 14.90 36.03
N SER A 43 -28.69 14.64 34.72
CA SER A 43 -27.78 13.62 34.16
C SER A 43 -28.00 12.19 34.69
N VAL A 44 -29.20 11.94 35.26
CA VAL A 44 -29.60 10.65 35.85
C VAL A 44 -30.59 9.97 34.91
N VAL A 45 -30.24 8.80 34.43
CA VAL A 45 -31.13 7.96 33.63
C VAL A 45 -31.87 7.00 34.56
N HIS A 46 -33.18 6.87 34.34
CA HIS A 46 -34.03 5.94 35.05
C HIS A 46 -34.31 4.70 34.20
N ILE A 47 -33.87 3.53 34.66
CA ILE A 47 -34.12 2.25 34.00
C ILE A 47 -35.04 1.42 34.88
N SER A 48 -36.10 0.87 34.27
CA SER A 48 -36.97 -0.10 34.94
C SER A 48 -36.50 -1.52 34.62
N LYS A 49 -36.08 -2.27 35.65
CA LYS A 49 -35.80 -3.71 35.55
C LYS A 49 -36.61 -4.46 36.59
N ASP A 50 -37.34 -5.49 36.15
CA ASP A 50 -38.20 -6.34 37.00
C ASP A 50 -39.18 -5.54 37.88
N GLY A 51 -39.66 -4.39 37.39
CA GLY A 51 -40.58 -3.50 38.10
C GLY A 51 -39.93 -2.56 39.13
N SER A 52 -38.60 -2.62 39.29
CA SER A 52 -37.83 -1.69 40.13
C SER A 52 -37.18 -0.59 39.28
N LEU A 53 -37.30 0.66 39.73
CA LEU A 53 -36.68 1.81 39.08
C LEU A 53 -35.26 2.00 39.63
N VAL A 54 -34.25 1.77 38.79
CA VAL A 54 -32.84 2.00 39.13
C VAL A 54 -32.41 3.34 38.54
N GLN A 55 -31.72 4.14 39.35
CA GLN A 55 -31.17 5.43 38.94
C GLN A 55 -29.69 5.26 38.61
N ILE A 56 -29.26 5.76 37.44
CA ILE A 56 -27.86 5.73 37.01
C ILE A 56 -27.42 7.16 36.73
N ASP A 57 -26.47 7.64 37.52
CA ASP A 57 -25.75 8.88 37.26
C ASP A 57 -24.73 8.65 36.14
N VAL A 58 -24.99 9.22 34.96
CA VAL A 58 -24.21 8.98 33.75
C VAL A 58 -22.83 9.66 33.82
N GLU A 59 -22.70 10.77 34.55
CA GLU A 59 -21.42 11.46 34.75
C GLU A 59 -20.49 10.64 35.66
N LYS A 60 -21.02 10.15 36.79
CA LYS A 60 -20.27 9.24 37.67
C LYS A 60 -19.95 7.92 36.99
N LEU A 61 -20.84 7.42 36.13
CA LEU A 61 -20.58 6.23 35.33
C LEU A 61 -19.42 6.47 34.34
N ALA A 62 -19.46 7.55 33.57
CA ALA A 62 -18.43 7.89 32.59
C ALA A 62 -17.03 8.00 33.23
N SER A 63 -16.93 8.64 34.40
CA SER A 63 -15.67 8.81 35.13
C SER A 63 -15.14 7.53 35.80
N SER A 64 -16.01 6.55 36.10
CA SER A 64 -15.62 5.33 36.81
C SER A 64 -15.52 4.08 35.94
N LEU A 65 -16.14 4.07 34.76
CA LEU A 65 -16.24 2.91 33.89
C LEU A 65 -14.87 2.37 33.43
N PRO A 66 -13.89 3.18 32.98
CA PRO A 66 -12.58 2.66 32.58
C PRO A 66 -11.88 1.92 33.72
N LEU A 67 -11.83 2.53 34.91
CA LEU A 67 -11.22 1.92 36.09
C LEU A 67 -11.93 0.65 36.55
N HIS A 68 -13.27 0.64 36.48
CA HIS A 68 -14.06 -0.54 36.79
C HIS A 68 -13.74 -1.71 35.86
N LEU A 69 -13.65 -1.46 34.54
CA LEU A 69 -13.29 -2.50 33.58
C LEU A 69 -11.87 -3.04 33.83
N ILE A 70 -10.90 -2.19 34.17
CA ILE A 70 -9.56 -2.62 34.59
C ILE A 70 -9.65 -3.52 35.83
N ALA A 71 -10.40 -3.11 36.86
CA ALA A 71 -10.53 -3.87 38.09
C ALA A 71 -11.15 -5.26 37.85
N VAL A 72 -12.17 -5.34 36.99
CA VAL A 72 -12.78 -6.63 36.58
C VAL A 72 -11.78 -7.49 35.80
N LEU A 73 -11.02 -6.89 34.89
CA LEU A 73 -10.00 -7.58 34.10
C LEU A 73 -8.92 -8.22 34.97
N LEU A 74 -8.43 -7.49 35.98
CA LEU A 74 -7.42 -7.96 36.91
C LEU A 74 -7.97 -9.01 37.90
N SER A 75 -9.25 -8.92 38.26
CA SER A 75 -9.86 -9.82 39.26
C SER A 75 -10.23 -11.20 38.68
N ASN A 76 -10.61 -11.26 37.41
CA ASN A 76 -11.17 -12.49 36.81
C ASN A 76 -10.23 -13.18 35.79
N GLY A 77 -8.96 -12.78 35.73
CA GLY A 77 -7.96 -13.40 34.85
C GLY A 77 -8.33 -13.44 33.36
N GLY A 78 -9.17 -12.51 32.88
CA GLY A 78 -9.61 -12.42 31.48
C GLY A 78 -10.90 -13.17 31.08
N GLY A 79 -11.71 -13.64 32.04
CA GLY A 79 -12.73 -14.68 31.79
C GLY A 79 -14.08 -14.32 31.14
N ASP A 80 -14.44 -13.04 30.93
CA ASP A 80 -15.76 -12.70 30.33
C ASP A 80 -15.67 -11.66 29.22
N LEU A 81 -15.35 -12.13 28.01
CA LEU A 81 -15.29 -11.29 26.80
C LEU A 81 -16.62 -10.59 26.50
N ILE A 82 -17.76 -11.17 26.89
CA ILE A 82 -19.08 -10.55 26.67
C ILE A 82 -19.20 -9.30 27.53
N TYR A 83 -18.83 -9.41 28.81
CA TYR A 83 -18.87 -8.27 29.72
C TYR A 83 -17.95 -7.13 29.26
N PHE A 84 -16.71 -7.44 28.86
CA PHE A 84 -15.80 -6.42 28.34
C PHE A 84 -16.37 -5.76 27.09
N LEU A 85 -16.95 -6.54 26.18
CA LEU A 85 -17.49 -5.99 24.95
C LEU A 85 -18.70 -5.07 25.21
N ARG A 86 -19.55 -5.41 26.18
CA ARG A 86 -20.62 -4.51 26.67
C ARG A 86 -20.04 -3.22 27.24
N GLY A 87 -18.99 -3.31 28.05
CA GLY A 87 -18.29 -2.16 28.61
C GLY A 87 -17.68 -1.25 27.54
N MET A 88 -16.99 -1.83 26.56
CA MET A 88 -16.40 -1.10 25.42
C MET A 88 -17.48 -0.42 24.56
N ARG A 89 -18.59 -1.12 24.30
CA ARG A 89 -19.74 -0.57 23.58
C ARG A 89 -20.38 0.61 24.31
N LEU A 90 -20.52 0.51 25.63
CA LEU A 90 -21.03 1.61 26.46
C LEU A 90 -20.06 2.80 26.48
N LEU A 91 -18.75 2.56 26.62
CA LEU A 91 -17.73 3.63 26.51
C LEU A 91 -17.83 4.34 25.16
N HIS A 92 -17.98 3.60 24.06
CA HIS A 92 -18.21 4.19 22.74
C HIS A 92 -19.44 5.11 22.74
N SER A 93 -20.61 4.63 23.20
CA SER A 93 -21.83 5.44 23.25
C SER A 93 -21.67 6.72 24.07
N LEU A 94 -20.97 6.64 25.21
CA LEU A 94 -20.69 7.79 26.07
C LEU A 94 -19.73 8.78 25.39
N SER A 95 -18.72 8.27 24.68
CA SER A 95 -17.73 9.08 23.95
C SER A 95 -18.37 9.83 22.78
N ASP A 96 -19.18 9.15 21.97
CA ASP A 96 -19.89 9.79 20.85
C ASP A 96 -20.90 10.84 21.35
N LEU A 97 -21.58 10.55 22.47
CA LEU A 97 -22.48 11.48 23.13
C LEU A 97 -21.76 12.72 23.68
N ALA A 98 -20.49 12.62 24.07
CA ALA A 98 -19.71 13.72 24.64
C ALA A 98 -19.68 14.95 23.73
N SER A 99 -19.63 14.75 22.41
CA SER A 99 -19.70 15.83 21.39
C SER A 99 -20.94 16.74 21.49
N ARG A 100 -21.99 16.28 22.19
CA ARG A 100 -23.27 16.98 22.38
C ARG A 100 -23.56 17.29 23.85
N HIS A 101 -22.68 16.90 24.77
CA HIS A 101 -22.90 16.99 26.21
C HIS A 101 -21.62 17.47 26.92
N VAL A 102 -21.52 18.80 27.10
CA VAL A 102 -20.32 19.50 27.62
C VAL A 102 -19.73 18.85 28.87
N ARG A 103 -20.59 18.36 29.78
CA ARG A 103 -20.12 17.75 31.02
C ARG A 103 -19.45 16.39 30.80
N LEU A 104 -19.95 15.59 29.84
CA LEU A 104 -19.31 14.34 29.45
C LEU A 104 -18.04 14.59 28.64
N GLU A 105 -18.01 15.64 27.82
CA GLU A 105 -16.79 16.09 27.13
C GLU A 105 -15.67 16.42 28.13
N GLN A 106 -15.97 17.22 29.15
CA GLN A 106 -15.03 17.52 30.23
C GLN A 106 -14.50 16.25 30.91
N ILE A 107 -15.38 15.32 31.28
CA ILE A 107 -15.00 14.10 32.00
C ILE A 107 -14.20 13.13 31.11
N LEU A 108 -14.62 12.90 29.87
CA LEU A 108 -14.04 11.85 29.04
C LEU A 108 -12.83 12.31 28.24
N LEU A 109 -12.81 13.57 27.79
CA LEU A 109 -11.78 14.09 26.87
C LEU A 109 -10.81 15.09 27.52
N GLU A 110 -11.22 15.81 28.57
CA GLU A 110 -10.36 16.81 29.22
C GLU A 110 -9.70 16.32 30.52
N GLU A 111 -10.33 15.40 31.26
CA GLU A 111 -9.75 14.85 32.49
C GLU A 111 -8.62 13.86 32.19
N VAL A 112 -7.37 14.32 32.37
CA VAL A 112 -6.14 13.53 32.21
C VAL A 112 -6.19 12.16 32.90
N LYS A 113 -6.81 12.09 34.08
CA LYS A 113 -6.94 10.83 34.83
C LYS A 113 -7.81 9.81 34.11
N VAL A 114 -8.92 10.24 33.50
CA VAL A 114 -9.81 9.34 32.74
C VAL A 114 -9.11 8.90 31.46
N THR A 115 -8.44 9.82 30.76
CA THR A 115 -7.62 9.53 29.59
C THR A 115 -6.53 8.48 29.89
N GLU A 116 -5.79 8.63 30.99
CA GLU A 116 -4.78 7.66 31.45
C GLU A 116 -5.41 6.30 31.73
N GLN A 117 -6.57 6.26 32.40
CA GLN A 117 -7.30 5.01 32.65
C GLN A 117 -7.79 4.34 31.37
N VAL A 118 -8.19 5.10 30.34
CA VAL A 118 -8.58 4.55 29.04
C VAL A 118 -7.37 3.91 28.35
N LEU A 119 -6.20 4.56 28.37
CA LEU A 119 -4.96 3.99 27.84
C LEU A 119 -4.59 2.70 28.57
N ASP A 120 -4.54 2.72 29.90
CA ASP A 120 -4.25 1.53 30.70
C ASP A 120 -5.28 0.42 30.43
N LEU A 121 -6.57 0.73 30.33
CA LEU A 121 -7.62 -0.24 29.99
C LEU A 121 -7.33 -0.91 28.65
N VAL A 122 -7.07 -0.13 27.60
CA VAL A 122 -6.77 -0.67 26.27
C VAL A 122 -5.52 -1.53 26.30
N PHE A 123 -4.47 -1.10 27.00
CA PHE A 123 -3.20 -1.82 27.07
C PHE A 123 -3.35 -3.16 27.80
N TYR A 124 -4.01 -3.16 28.96
CA TYR A 124 -4.26 -4.39 29.71
C TYR A 124 -5.22 -5.33 28.98
N LEU A 125 -6.26 -4.80 28.33
CA LEU A 125 -7.20 -5.62 27.57
C LEU A 125 -6.50 -6.30 26.39
N LEU A 126 -5.69 -5.56 25.62
CA LEU A 126 -4.88 -6.14 24.54
C LEU A 126 -3.85 -7.15 25.07
N LEU A 127 -3.24 -6.91 26.24
CA LEU A 127 -2.35 -7.88 26.88
C LEU A 127 -3.06 -9.20 27.18
N VAL A 128 -4.28 -9.15 27.72
CA VAL A 128 -5.09 -10.35 27.99
C VAL A 128 -5.49 -11.04 26.68
N LEU A 129 -5.92 -10.28 25.67
CA LEU A 129 -6.29 -10.82 24.36
C LEU A 129 -5.09 -11.45 23.63
N ALA A 130 -3.91 -10.83 23.68
CA ALA A 130 -2.67 -11.38 23.14
C ALA A 130 -2.29 -12.73 23.77
N SER A 131 -2.65 -12.94 25.04
CA SER A 131 -2.35 -14.18 25.76
C SER A 131 -3.26 -15.37 25.39
N TYR A 132 -4.30 -15.18 24.55
CA TYR A 132 -5.19 -16.26 24.15
C TYR A 132 -4.44 -17.37 23.35
N GLY A 133 -4.28 -18.53 23.99
CA GLY A 133 -3.36 -19.60 23.56
C GLY A 133 -3.97 -21.00 23.41
N GLN A 134 -3.79 -21.58 22.22
CA GLN A 134 -3.46 -22.99 21.91
C GLN A 134 -4.32 -24.18 22.42
N GLU A 135 -5.53 -24.00 22.96
CA GLU A 135 -6.37 -25.16 23.29
C GLU A 135 -7.38 -25.53 22.17
N ASN A 136 -7.40 -26.81 21.78
CA ASN A 136 -8.03 -27.35 20.57
C ASN A 136 -9.57 -27.34 20.56
N SER A 137 -10.24 -26.67 21.50
CA SER A 137 -11.69 -26.51 21.50
C SER A 137 -12.10 -25.13 22.00
N VAL A 138 -11.72 -24.11 21.23
CA VAL A 138 -12.22 -22.75 21.44
C VAL A 138 -13.72 -22.73 21.12
N ALA A 139 -14.55 -22.30 22.07
CA ALA A 139 -15.99 -22.16 21.88
C ALA A 139 -16.28 -21.32 20.62
N ALA A 140 -17.34 -21.66 19.86
CA ALA A 140 -17.58 -21.09 18.54
C ALA A 140 -17.66 -19.55 18.50
N ALA A 141 -18.09 -18.92 19.60
CA ALA A 141 -18.22 -17.47 19.74
C ALA A 141 -16.92 -16.74 20.13
N VAL A 142 -15.91 -17.42 20.66
CA VAL A 142 -14.68 -16.75 21.16
C VAL A 142 -13.92 -16.02 20.06
N PRO A 143 -13.64 -16.60 18.87
CA PRO A 143 -12.99 -15.87 17.77
C PRO A 143 -13.72 -14.58 17.37
N PHE A 144 -15.04 -14.61 17.49
CA PHE A 144 -15.92 -13.52 17.09
C PHE A 144 -15.87 -12.38 18.11
N LEU A 145 -16.00 -12.72 19.40
CA LEU A 145 -15.90 -11.75 20.50
C LEU A 145 -14.48 -11.18 20.62
N HIS A 146 -13.47 -12.03 20.49
CA HIS A 146 -12.06 -11.65 20.58
C HIS A 146 -11.69 -10.63 19.51
N SER A 147 -11.93 -10.95 18.22
CA SER A 147 -11.56 -10.05 17.12
C SER A 147 -12.30 -8.72 17.17
N THR A 148 -13.58 -8.72 17.56
CA THR A 148 -14.30 -7.46 17.78
C THR A 148 -13.73 -6.66 18.95
N LEU A 149 -13.38 -7.31 20.07
CA LEU A 149 -12.77 -6.61 21.20
C LEU A 149 -11.42 -5.97 20.83
N VAL A 150 -10.56 -6.66 20.09
CA VAL A 150 -9.28 -6.09 19.61
C VAL A 150 -9.54 -4.85 18.76
N ALA A 151 -10.40 -4.96 17.75
CA ALA A 151 -10.72 -3.86 16.86
C ALA A 151 -11.37 -2.67 17.59
N CYS A 152 -12.36 -2.92 18.44
CA CYS A 152 -13.01 -1.87 19.24
C CYS A 152 -12.03 -1.21 20.23
N SER A 153 -11.11 -1.97 20.83
CA SER A 153 -10.13 -1.42 21.79
C SER A 153 -9.15 -0.46 21.13
N LEU A 154 -8.68 -0.81 19.94
CA LEU A 154 -7.81 0.06 19.15
C LEU A 154 -8.55 1.34 18.74
N HIS A 155 -9.74 1.22 18.15
CA HIS A 155 -10.51 2.39 17.67
C HIS A 155 -11.12 3.24 18.79
N LEU A 156 -11.19 2.72 20.02
CA LEU A 156 -11.54 3.55 21.18
C LEU A 156 -10.54 4.68 21.39
N LEU A 157 -9.25 4.43 21.10
CA LEU A 157 -8.19 5.43 21.23
C LEU A 157 -8.43 6.64 20.31
N THR A 158 -8.90 6.42 19.09
CA THR A 158 -9.20 7.52 18.16
C THR A 158 -10.40 8.37 18.57
N MET A 159 -11.29 7.83 19.41
CA MET A 159 -12.47 8.57 19.88
C MET A 159 -12.22 9.29 21.21
N LEU A 160 -11.52 8.64 22.15
CA LEU A 160 -11.32 9.16 23.51
C LEU A 160 -10.02 9.95 23.69
N ILE A 161 -9.06 9.79 22.78
CA ILE A 161 -7.79 10.54 22.85
C ILE A 161 -7.76 11.62 21.77
N SER A 162 -7.73 11.22 20.50
CA SER A 162 -7.79 12.15 19.37
C SER A 162 -8.05 11.41 18.06
N SER A 163 -8.88 12.00 17.20
CA SER A 163 -9.05 11.56 15.81
C SER A 163 -7.87 11.98 14.92
N GLN A 164 -7.04 12.91 15.39
CA GLN A 164 -5.80 13.31 14.73
C GLN A 164 -4.67 12.36 15.14
N TRP A 165 -4.15 11.62 14.15
CA TRP A 165 -3.09 10.63 14.37
C TRP A 165 -1.82 11.21 15.03
N GLN A 166 -1.48 12.47 14.75
CA GLN A 166 -0.32 13.13 15.36
C GLN A 166 -0.47 13.27 16.87
N ASP A 167 -1.63 13.73 17.32
CA ASP A 167 -1.90 13.97 18.74
C ASP A 167 -2.00 12.64 19.49
N LEU A 168 -2.71 11.67 18.90
CA LEU A 168 -2.80 10.32 19.45
C LEU A 168 -1.40 9.71 19.67
N ILE A 169 -0.49 9.88 18.73
CA ILE A 169 0.87 9.33 18.84
C ILE A 169 1.69 10.05 19.90
N GLN A 170 1.56 11.36 20.04
CA GLN A 170 2.24 12.08 21.12
C GLN A 170 1.80 11.55 22.48
N VAL A 171 0.50 11.33 22.67
CA VAL A 171 -0.04 10.75 23.90
C VAL A 171 0.44 9.32 24.11
N LEU A 172 0.37 8.46 23.08
CA LEU A 172 0.84 7.07 23.17
C LEU A 172 2.34 7.00 23.50
N LEU A 173 3.19 7.75 22.82
CA LEU A 173 4.64 7.75 23.04
C LEU A 173 5.04 8.35 24.39
N ALA A 174 4.22 9.22 24.98
CA ALA A 174 4.43 9.72 26.34
C ALA A 174 4.09 8.68 27.42
N HIS A 175 3.31 7.65 27.09
CA HIS A 175 2.89 6.63 28.04
C HIS A 175 4.04 5.68 28.40
N PRO A 176 4.32 5.40 29.69
CA PRO A 176 5.48 4.61 30.13
C PRO A 176 5.46 3.15 29.66
N LYS A 177 4.30 2.64 29.25
CA LYS A 177 4.12 1.26 28.76
C LYS A 177 3.91 1.18 27.24
N VAL A 178 4.31 2.20 26.48
CA VAL A 178 4.06 2.23 25.03
C VAL A 178 4.67 1.03 24.29
N ASP A 179 5.85 0.56 24.70
CA ASP A 179 6.48 -0.61 24.06
C ASP A 179 5.66 -1.88 24.32
N VAL A 180 5.12 -2.04 25.54
CA VAL A 180 4.21 -3.14 25.88
C VAL A 180 2.96 -3.08 25.00
N PHE A 181 2.38 -1.88 24.81
CA PHE A 181 1.25 -1.70 23.90
C PHE A 181 1.56 -2.13 22.48
N MET A 182 2.72 -1.73 21.94
CA MET A 182 3.14 -2.13 20.60
C MET A 182 3.21 -3.65 20.49
N ASP A 183 3.87 -4.32 21.44
CA ASP A 183 4.00 -5.78 21.43
C ASP A 183 2.62 -6.47 21.46
N VAL A 184 1.77 -6.10 22.42
CA VAL A 184 0.47 -6.76 22.63
C VAL A 184 -0.55 -6.42 21.54
N ALA A 185 -0.47 -5.26 20.91
CA ALA A 185 -1.35 -4.90 19.80
C ALA A 185 -1.08 -5.81 18.59
N PHE A 186 0.18 -6.02 18.23
CA PHE A 186 0.56 -6.94 17.16
C PHE A 186 0.24 -8.40 17.52
N ASP A 187 0.51 -8.82 18.76
CA ASP A 187 0.22 -10.18 19.21
C ASP A 187 -1.30 -10.49 19.25
N ALA A 188 -2.13 -9.54 19.67
CA ALA A 188 -3.58 -9.69 19.66
C ALA A 188 -4.13 -9.84 18.23
N VAL A 189 -3.67 -9.01 17.28
CA VAL A 189 -4.04 -9.17 15.86
C VAL A 189 -3.52 -10.50 15.31
N HIS A 190 -2.34 -10.94 15.73
CA HIS A 190 -1.81 -12.24 15.34
C HIS A 190 -2.63 -13.43 15.88
N VAL A 191 -3.32 -13.28 17.02
CA VAL A 191 -4.33 -14.24 17.50
C VAL A 191 -5.56 -14.22 16.60
N ASP A 192 -6.06 -13.05 16.20
CA ASP A 192 -7.21 -12.94 15.30
C ASP A 192 -6.96 -13.56 13.92
N ILE A 193 -5.79 -13.30 13.33
CA ILE A 193 -5.38 -13.92 12.06
C ILE A 193 -5.29 -15.45 12.18
N ARG A 194 -4.86 -15.96 13.35
CA ARG A 194 -4.85 -17.40 13.62
C ARG A 194 -6.26 -17.97 13.67
N PHE A 195 -7.20 -17.28 14.30
CA PHE A 195 -8.60 -17.68 14.29
C PHE A 195 -9.20 -17.66 12.89
N LEU A 196 -8.93 -16.61 12.11
CA LEU A 196 -9.36 -16.51 10.73
C LEU A 196 -8.80 -17.67 9.89
N SER A 197 -7.50 -17.93 9.99
CA SER A 197 -6.84 -19.04 9.31
C SER A 197 -7.45 -20.40 9.67
N ALA A 198 -7.74 -20.65 10.95
CA ALA A 198 -8.38 -21.88 11.40
C ALA A 198 -9.80 -22.03 10.83
N LYS A 199 -10.59 -20.95 10.78
CA LYS A 199 -11.95 -20.97 10.19
C LYS A 199 -11.94 -21.19 8.69
N LEU A 200 -11.03 -20.52 7.96
CA LEU A 200 -10.84 -20.75 6.53
C LEU A 200 -10.40 -22.21 6.26
N SER A 201 -9.48 -22.73 7.07
CA SER A 201 -8.99 -24.11 6.90
C SER A 201 -10.06 -25.17 7.16
N ALA A 202 -10.89 -24.99 8.19
CA ALA A 202 -11.99 -25.91 8.48
C ALA A 202 -12.98 -26.03 7.31
N LEU A 203 -13.26 -24.91 6.64
CA LEU A 203 -14.15 -24.85 5.47
C LEU A 203 -13.58 -25.54 4.24
N ASN A 204 -12.26 -25.67 4.14
CA ASN A 204 -11.62 -26.39 3.04
C ASN A 204 -11.80 -27.92 3.14
N ASN A 205 -12.05 -28.44 4.33
CA ASN A 205 -12.26 -29.87 4.57
C ASN A 205 -13.74 -30.30 4.45
N ASP A 206 -14.68 -29.38 4.72
CA ASP A 206 -16.13 -29.62 4.69
C ASP A 206 -16.76 -29.28 3.31
N VAL A 207 -16.15 -29.78 2.23
CA VAL A 207 -16.51 -29.50 0.81
C VAL A 207 -18.00 -29.76 0.47
N LEU A 208 -18.74 -30.48 1.32
CA LEU A 208 -20.10 -30.93 1.04
C LEU A 208 -21.20 -30.21 1.83
N THR A 209 -20.92 -29.18 2.63
CA THR A 209 -22.01 -28.48 3.35
C THR A 209 -21.72 -26.98 3.53
N TYR A 210 -21.89 -26.21 2.45
CA TYR A 210 -21.98 -24.76 2.55
C TYR A 210 -23.14 -24.38 3.48
N LYS A 211 -22.83 -23.68 4.57
CA LYS A 211 -23.82 -23.11 5.50
C LYS A 211 -23.61 -21.60 5.51
N ALA A 212 -24.59 -20.84 5.01
CA ALA A 212 -24.59 -19.37 5.01
C ALA A 212 -24.21 -18.71 6.37
N PRO A 213 -24.54 -19.29 7.55
CA PRO A 213 -24.05 -18.79 8.84
C PRO A 213 -22.53 -18.77 8.98
N THR A 214 -21.82 -19.73 8.36
CA THR A 214 -20.36 -19.84 8.48
C THR A 214 -19.65 -18.78 7.62
N GLU A 215 -20.20 -18.44 6.45
CA GLU A 215 -19.67 -17.33 5.64
C GLU A 215 -19.76 -16.00 6.40
N LYS A 216 -20.90 -15.73 7.06
CA LYS A 216 -21.07 -14.52 7.87
C LYS A 216 -20.04 -14.40 8.99
N ILE A 217 -19.71 -15.51 9.65
CA ILE A 217 -18.67 -15.54 10.69
C ILE A 217 -17.30 -15.19 10.11
N VAL A 218 -16.93 -15.80 8.97
CA VAL A 218 -15.65 -15.49 8.30
C VAL A 218 -15.60 -14.04 7.84
N LYS A 219 -16.67 -13.54 7.21
CA LYS A 219 -16.79 -12.15 6.76
C LYS A 219 -16.60 -11.17 7.92
N HIS A 220 -17.25 -11.41 9.05
CA HIS A 220 -17.08 -10.58 10.25
C HIS A 220 -15.65 -10.59 10.77
N ILE A 221 -15.05 -11.78 10.98
CA ILE A 221 -13.67 -11.88 11.48
C ILE A 221 -12.71 -11.18 10.52
N CYS A 222 -12.89 -11.35 9.20
CA CYS A 222 -12.10 -10.62 8.20
C CYS A 222 -12.17 -9.10 8.39
N TYR A 223 -13.36 -8.54 8.61
CA TYR A 223 -13.51 -7.10 8.82
C TYR A 223 -12.88 -6.62 10.14
N GLN A 224 -13.00 -7.39 11.22
CA GLN A 224 -12.36 -7.03 12.48
C GLN A 224 -10.82 -7.07 12.38
N CYS A 225 -10.28 -8.07 11.69
CA CYS A 225 -8.85 -8.16 11.39
C CYS A 225 -8.39 -6.98 10.52
N GLU A 226 -9.16 -6.66 9.47
CA GLU A 226 -8.88 -5.53 8.59
C GLU A 226 -8.88 -4.20 9.35
N ALA A 227 -9.90 -3.94 10.18
CA ALA A 227 -10.00 -2.74 11.00
C ALA A 227 -8.77 -2.61 11.92
N SER A 228 -8.41 -3.68 12.62
CA SER A 228 -7.26 -3.68 13.54
C SER A 228 -5.94 -3.41 12.80
N LEU A 229 -5.74 -4.03 11.63
CA LEU A 229 -4.57 -3.78 10.79
C LEU A 229 -4.55 -2.36 10.23
N GLN A 230 -5.70 -1.81 9.85
CA GLN A 230 -5.81 -0.43 9.37
C GLN A 230 -5.38 0.55 10.45
N PHE A 231 -5.82 0.35 11.69
CA PHE A 231 -5.40 1.16 12.83
C PHE A 231 -3.89 1.11 13.05
N ILE A 232 -3.30 -0.10 13.07
CA ILE A 232 -1.85 -0.28 13.22
C ILE A 232 -1.10 0.39 12.07
N LEU A 233 -1.56 0.21 10.82
CA LEU A 233 -0.97 0.84 9.66
C LEU A 233 -0.98 2.38 9.78
N SER A 234 -2.10 2.97 10.21
CA SER A 234 -2.20 4.41 10.41
C SER A 234 -1.23 4.94 11.47
N LEU A 235 -0.96 4.17 12.53
CA LEU A 235 0.12 4.50 13.47
C LEU A 235 1.51 4.41 12.79
N CYS A 236 1.78 3.34 12.03
CA CYS A 236 3.06 3.11 11.37
C CYS A 236 3.37 4.12 10.25
N GLN A 237 2.35 4.77 9.68
CA GLN A 237 2.53 5.84 8.70
C GLN A 237 3.23 7.07 9.30
N GLN A 238 3.11 7.26 10.61
CA GLN A 238 3.68 8.40 11.31
C GLN A 238 5.14 8.15 11.68
N LYS A 239 6.04 9.01 11.19
CA LYS A 239 7.49 8.83 11.25
C LYS A 239 7.99 8.53 12.68
N ILE A 240 7.57 9.31 13.66
CA ILE A 240 7.98 9.16 15.07
C ILE A 240 7.56 7.83 15.69
N PHE A 241 6.38 7.31 15.34
CA PHE A 241 5.93 6.01 15.82
C PHE A 241 6.63 4.86 15.09
N ARG A 242 6.83 5.00 13.77
CA ARG A 242 7.61 4.05 12.97
C ARG A 242 9.04 3.92 13.50
N ASP A 243 9.73 5.02 13.76
CA ASP A 243 11.09 5.02 14.30
C ASP A 243 11.14 4.31 15.68
N ARG A 244 10.08 4.45 16.49
CA ARG A 244 9.95 3.73 17.77
C ARG A 244 9.72 2.23 17.56
N ILE A 245 8.88 1.82 16.60
CA ILE A 245 8.71 0.42 16.21
C ILE A 245 10.05 -0.19 15.78
N LEU A 246 10.82 0.50 14.93
CA LEU A 246 12.10 0.00 14.43
C LEU A 246 13.12 -0.24 15.56
N SER A 247 12.99 0.49 16.66
CA SER A 247 13.79 0.29 17.88
C SER A 247 13.24 -0.82 18.80
N ASN A 248 12.05 -1.36 18.53
CA ASN A 248 11.43 -2.41 19.32
C ASN A 248 12.02 -3.79 18.96
N LYS A 249 12.61 -4.45 19.96
CA LYS A 249 13.30 -5.73 19.77
C LYS A 249 12.35 -6.88 19.44
N GLU A 250 11.15 -6.92 20.03
CA GLU A 250 10.21 -8.03 19.80
C GLU A 250 9.59 -7.93 18.40
N LEU A 251 9.19 -6.73 17.99
CA LEU A 251 8.55 -6.50 16.71
C LEU A 251 9.52 -6.56 15.53
N CYS A 252 10.70 -5.94 15.64
CA CYS A 252 11.68 -5.88 14.55
C CYS A 252 12.72 -7.00 14.65
N ARG A 253 13.64 -6.93 15.62
CA ARG A 253 14.78 -7.86 15.71
C ARG A 253 14.37 -9.33 15.91
N ASN A 254 13.30 -9.61 16.65
CA ASN A 254 12.79 -10.96 16.85
C ASN A 254 11.75 -11.38 15.80
N GLY A 255 11.44 -10.47 14.85
CA GLY A 255 10.60 -10.73 13.69
C GLY A 255 9.10 -10.79 13.97
N GLY A 256 8.59 -10.13 15.01
CA GLY A 256 7.16 -10.07 15.30
C GLY A 256 6.31 -9.58 14.12
N ILE A 257 6.73 -8.50 13.44
CA ILE A 257 6.03 -7.97 12.27
C ILE A 257 6.10 -8.94 11.09
N LEU A 258 7.27 -9.54 10.82
CA LEU A 258 7.41 -10.55 9.76
C LEU A 258 6.56 -11.79 10.02
N SER A 259 6.41 -12.18 11.29
CA SER A 259 5.58 -13.32 11.70
C SER A 259 4.11 -13.07 11.36
N LEU A 260 3.63 -11.87 11.68
CA LEU A 260 2.28 -11.43 11.33
C LEU A 260 2.10 -11.36 9.80
N ALA A 261 3.04 -10.72 9.09
CA ALA A 261 3.03 -10.60 7.64
C ALA A 261 2.93 -11.97 6.96
N ARG A 262 3.82 -12.90 7.32
CA ARG A 262 3.80 -14.27 6.80
C ARG A 262 2.46 -14.94 7.03
N LYS A 263 1.89 -14.86 8.23
CA LYS A 263 0.59 -15.50 8.50
C LYS A 263 -0.54 -14.94 7.65
N ILE A 264 -0.57 -13.62 7.44
CA ILE A 264 -1.58 -12.97 6.60
C ILE A 264 -1.40 -13.33 5.13
N LEU A 265 -0.15 -13.34 4.63
CA LEU A 265 0.16 -13.72 3.25
C LEU A 265 -0.27 -15.17 2.96
N ASN A 266 -0.13 -16.06 3.95
CA ASN A 266 -0.49 -17.47 3.86
C ASN A 266 -1.99 -17.73 4.09
N LEU A 267 -2.82 -16.70 4.28
CA LEU A 267 -4.27 -16.86 4.28
C LEU A 267 -4.73 -17.34 2.91
N ASN A 268 -5.23 -18.57 2.88
CA ASN A 268 -5.76 -19.24 1.71
C ASN A 268 -7.29 -19.26 1.78
N VAL A 269 -7.92 -18.79 0.71
CA VAL A 269 -9.38 -18.79 0.61
C VAL A 269 -9.83 -20.13 0.01
N PRO A 270 -10.71 -20.89 0.70
CA PRO A 270 -11.25 -22.14 0.18
C PRO A 270 -11.96 -21.95 -1.16
N GLN A 271 -12.00 -23.02 -1.96
CA GLN A 271 -12.61 -22.97 -3.29
C GLN A 271 -14.07 -22.52 -3.27
N CYS A 272 -14.82 -22.86 -2.21
CA CYS A 272 -16.22 -22.49 -2.02
C CYS A 272 -16.47 -20.98 -1.84
N PHE A 273 -15.44 -20.17 -1.57
CA PHE A 273 -15.55 -18.72 -1.42
C PHE A 273 -14.91 -17.93 -2.56
N ARG A 274 -14.44 -18.58 -3.63
CA ARG A 274 -13.89 -17.85 -4.78
C ARG A 274 -14.89 -16.93 -5.45
N ASP A 275 -16.19 -17.26 -5.37
CA ASP A 275 -17.28 -16.44 -5.92
C ASP A 275 -17.71 -15.32 -4.94
N SER A 276 -17.28 -15.37 -3.67
CA SER A 276 -17.56 -14.34 -2.66
C SER A 276 -16.55 -13.20 -2.81
N SER A 277 -16.92 -12.16 -3.56
CA SER A 277 -16.05 -11.01 -3.80
C SER A 277 -15.63 -10.30 -2.51
N ASP A 278 -16.45 -10.33 -1.46
CA ASP A 278 -16.22 -9.59 -0.22
C ASP A 278 -15.08 -10.18 0.61
N ILE A 279 -15.06 -11.50 0.80
CA ILE A 279 -14.03 -12.20 1.58
C ILE A 279 -12.68 -12.11 0.87
N MET A 280 -12.70 -12.34 -0.46
CA MET A 280 -11.51 -12.21 -1.30
C MET A 280 -10.94 -10.78 -1.22
N ALA A 281 -11.80 -9.76 -1.32
CA ALA A 281 -11.40 -8.37 -1.22
C ALA A 281 -10.84 -8.02 0.16
N ALA A 282 -11.50 -8.44 1.24
CA ALA A 282 -11.04 -8.19 2.60
C ALA A 282 -9.67 -8.83 2.88
N ILE A 283 -9.45 -10.06 2.43
CA ILE A 283 -8.14 -10.72 2.58
C ILE A 283 -7.07 -10.05 1.71
N SER A 284 -7.41 -9.63 0.49
CA SER A 284 -6.52 -8.85 -0.37
C SER A 284 -6.08 -7.55 0.34
N ARG A 285 -7.04 -6.79 0.89
CA ARG A 285 -6.73 -5.56 1.64
C ARG A 285 -5.90 -5.83 2.89
N GLN A 286 -6.15 -6.90 3.63
CA GLN A 286 -5.30 -7.30 4.76
C GLN A 286 -3.86 -7.59 4.33
N LYS A 287 -3.65 -8.32 3.22
CA LYS A 287 -2.31 -8.56 2.64
C LYS A 287 -1.65 -7.24 2.26
N SER A 288 -2.37 -6.35 1.58
CA SER A 288 -1.85 -5.03 1.21
C SER A 288 -1.43 -4.21 2.42
N LYS A 289 -2.28 -4.14 3.46
CA LYS A 289 -2.04 -3.37 4.68
C LYS A 289 -0.84 -3.91 5.47
N VAL A 290 -0.67 -5.23 5.61
CA VAL A 290 0.51 -5.77 6.32
C VAL A 290 1.80 -5.60 5.54
N LEU A 291 1.78 -5.73 4.21
CA LEU A 291 2.94 -5.40 3.37
C LEU A 291 3.27 -3.91 3.48
N SER A 292 2.26 -3.06 3.65
CA SER A 292 2.45 -1.62 3.85
C SER A 292 3.15 -1.29 5.19
N ILE A 293 2.95 -2.11 6.23
CA ILE A 293 3.62 -1.95 7.54
C ILE A 293 5.11 -2.27 7.45
N LEU A 294 5.48 -3.22 6.58
CA LEU A 294 6.88 -3.51 6.28
C LEU A 294 7.46 -2.34 5.45
N CYS A 295 8.14 -1.42 6.11
CA CYS A 295 8.76 -0.24 5.49
C CYS A 295 10.20 -0.06 5.98
N GLU A 296 11.04 0.40 5.06
CA GLU A 296 12.32 1.05 5.38
C GLU A 296 12.06 2.46 5.95
N ALA A 297 12.90 2.89 6.89
CA ALA A 297 12.94 4.29 7.34
C ALA A 297 14.33 4.87 7.06
N GLU A 298 14.38 6.18 6.81
CA GLU A 298 15.61 6.90 6.46
C GLU A 298 16.71 6.82 7.53
N ASN A 299 16.32 6.64 8.80
CA ASN A 299 17.23 6.74 9.95
C ASN A 299 17.73 5.37 10.47
N VAL A 300 16.93 4.32 10.30
CA VAL A 300 17.20 2.96 10.79
C VAL A 300 16.70 2.00 9.73
N SER A 301 17.60 1.19 9.15
CA SER A 301 17.18 0.12 8.23
C SER A 301 16.49 -0.98 9.03
N TYR A 302 15.26 -1.29 8.61
CA TYR A 302 14.50 -2.39 9.19
C TYR A 302 15.17 -3.74 8.89
N LEU A 303 15.70 -3.89 7.67
CA LEU A 303 16.33 -5.12 7.23
C LEU A 303 17.66 -5.39 7.93
N ASP A 304 18.42 -4.36 8.30
CA ASP A 304 19.61 -4.51 9.14
C ASP A 304 19.27 -5.06 10.54
N GLU A 305 18.22 -4.52 11.19
CA GLU A 305 17.76 -5.03 12.50
C GLU A 305 17.27 -6.48 12.40
N VAL A 306 16.56 -6.82 11.32
CA VAL A 306 16.12 -8.18 11.01
C VAL A 306 17.33 -9.10 10.76
N ALA A 307 18.38 -8.62 10.09
CA ALA A 307 19.61 -9.36 9.85
C ALA A 307 20.40 -9.66 11.12
N GLY A 308 20.16 -8.91 12.20
CA GLY A 308 20.77 -9.11 13.52
C GLY A 308 20.41 -10.43 14.23
N SER A 309 19.52 -11.27 13.68
CA SER A 309 19.26 -12.62 14.18
C SER A 309 18.94 -13.63 13.07
N GLN A 310 19.39 -14.88 13.23
CA GLN A 310 19.11 -15.94 12.25
C GLN A 310 17.61 -16.24 12.14
N LYS A 311 16.87 -16.21 13.26
CA LYS A 311 15.43 -16.52 13.28
C LYS A 311 14.63 -15.50 12.46
N SER A 312 14.94 -14.23 12.62
CA SER A 312 14.30 -13.12 11.88
C SER A 312 14.72 -13.13 10.41
N MET A 313 15.98 -13.46 10.10
CA MET A 313 16.45 -13.69 8.74
C MET A 313 15.67 -14.79 8.01
N ASP A 314 15.51 -15.95 8.65
CA ASP A 314 14.77 -17.07 8.05
C ASP A 314 13.30 -16.71 7.82
N LEU A 315 12.73 -15.91 8.72
CA LEU A 315 11.36 -15.43 8.62
C LEU A 315 11.20 -14.40 7.48
N ALA A 316 12.15 -13.47 7.33
CA ALA A 316 12.17 -12.52 6.22
C ALA A 316 12.32 -13.23 4.87
N LYS A 317 13.21 -14.22 4.77
CA LYS A 317 13.33 -15.08 3.58
C LYS A 317 12.02 -15.80 3.27
N SER A 318 11.30 -16.28 4.28
CA SER A 318 9.98 -16.86 4.09
C SER A 318 8.96 -15.85 3.58
N VAL A 319 8.94 -14.61 4.09
CA VAL A 319 8.07 -13.54 3.59
C VAL A 319 8.40 -13.18 2.14
N VAL A 320 9.68 -13.10 1.79
CA VAL A 320 10.15 -12.89 0.41
C VAL A 320 9.59 -13.95 -0.53
N LEU A 321 9.62 -15.24 -0.16
CA LEU A 321 9.07 -16.30 -1.01
C LEU A 321 7.56 -16.12 -1.26
N GLU A 322 6.79 -15.74 -0.23
CA GLU A 322 5.36 -15.46 -0.39
C GLU A 322 5.09 -14.24 -1.28
N ILE A 323 5.92 -13.19 -1.18
CA ILE A 323 5.87 -12.02 -2.08
C ILE A 323 6.13 -12.45 -3.52
N LEU A 324 7.15 -13.27 -3.75
CA LEU A 324 7.50 -13.75 -5.09
C LEU A 324 6.38 -14.63 -5.68
N ASP A 325 5.72 -15.45 -4.87
CA ASP A 325 4.57 -16.24 -5.31
C ASP A 325 3.35 -15.37 -5.66
N LEU A 326 3.12 -14.27 -4.93
CA LEU A 326 2.10 -13.27 -5.28
C LEU A 326 2.41 -12.61 -6.63
N LEU A 327 3.64 -12.15 -6.83
CA LEU A 327 4.10 -11.53 -8.07
C LEU A 327 3.97 -12.50 -9.25
N LYS A 328 4.45 -13.73 -9.08
CA LYS A 328 4.35 -14.79 -10.09
C LYS A 328 2.90 -15.09 -10.45
N SER A 329 2.01 -15.16 -9.46
CA SER A 329 0.59 -15.42 -9.69
C SER A 329 -0.08 -14.26 -10.45
N ALA A 330 0.24 -13.02 -10.09
CA ALA A 330 -0.28 -11.84 -10.77
C ALA A 330 0.14 -11.83 -12.25
N PHE A 331 1.45 -11.89 -12.51
CA PHE A 331 2.00 -11.78 -13.87
C PHE A 331 1.71 -13.01 -14.74
N GLY A 332 1.65 -14.21 -14.16
CA GLY A 332 1.31 -15.43 -14.88
C GLY A 332 -0.19 -15.56 -15.23
N SER A 333 -1.07 -14.83 -14.54
CA SER A 333 -2.52 -14.84 -14.77
C SER A 333 -2.98 -13.79 -15.79
N GLU A 334 -2.29 -12.64 -15.88
CA GLU A 334 -2.53 -11.63 -16.92
C GLU A 334 -2.32 -12.20 -18.34
N ALA A 335 -1.35 -13.11 -18.51
CA ALA A 335 -1.11 -13.84 -19.77
C ALA A 335 -2.20 -14.85 -20.18
N LYS A 336 -3.14 -15.18 -19.29
CA LYS A 336 -4.22 -16.16 -19.55
C LYS A 336 -5.63 -15.55 -19.53
N GLN A 337 -5.81 -14.33 -19.05
CA GLN A 337 -7.12 -13.71 -18.83
C GLN A 337 -7.47 -12.63 -19.88
N SER A 338 -7.10 -12.87 -21.15
CA SER A 338 -7.59 -12.08 -22.29
C SER A 338 -9.08 -12.34 -22.64
N THR A 339 -9.81 -13.17 -21.90
CA THR A 339 -11.22 -13.46 -22.20
C THR A 339 -12.11 -13.41 -20.97
N HIS A 340 -12.97 -12.38 -20.96
CA HIS A 340 -14.18 -12.22 -20.15
C HIS A 340 -14.01 -12.09 -18.63
N PHE A 341 -14.00 -10.85 -18.11
CA PHE A 341 -14.85 -10.38 -16.99
C PHE A 341 -14.83 -8.84 -16.95
N LEU A 342 -15.59 -8.21 -17.84
CA LEU A 342 -15.88 -6.77 -17.76
C LEU A 342 -16.91 -6.56 -16.64
N GLY A 343 -16.48 -6.14 -15.45
CA GLY A 343 -17.42 -5.63 -14.43
C GLY A 343 -17.08 -5.81 -12.95
N LYS A 344 -16.01 -6.52 -12.57
CA LYS A 344 -15.53 -6.52 -11.18
C LYS A 344 -14.02 -6.30 -11.18
N THR A 345 -13.59 -5.12 -10.79
CA THR A 345 -12.19 -4.80 -10.50
C THR A 345 -11.72 -5.74 -9.38
N ASP A 346 -10.83 -6.67 -9.71
CA ASP A 346 -10.22 -7.55 -8.73
C ASP A 346 -9.26 -6.69 -7.88
N PRO A 347 -9.46 -6.52 -6.55
CA PRO A 347 -8.80 -5.52 -5.71
C PRO A 347 -7.37 -5.94 -5.30
N LYS A 348 -6.64 -6.54 -6.23
CA LYS A 348 -5.31 -7.13 -6.00
C LYS A 348 -4.18 -6.18 -6.36
N GLY A 349 -4.45 -5.07 -7.02
CA GLY A 349 -3.36 -4.23 -7.51
C GLY A 349 -2.54 -3.64 -6.36
N LEU A 350 -3.13 -3.19 -5.25
CA LEU A 350 -2.38 -2.66 -4.11
C LEU A 350 -1.52 -3.73 -3.44
N VAL A 351 -2.00 -4.99 -3.40
CA VAL A 351 -1.19 -6.11 -2.94
C VAL A 351 0.04 -6.27 -3.83
N ILE A 352 -0.15 -6.23 -5.15
CA ILE A 352 0.95 -6.33 -6.13
C ILE A 352 1.89 -5.15 -5.98
N LEU A 353 1.38 -3.93 -5.85
CA LEU A 353 2.16 -2.71 -5.75
C LEU A 353 3.04 -2.71 -4.49
N ASN A 354 2.45 -3.06 -3.33
CA ASN A 354 3.21 -3.20 -2.09
C ASN A 354 4.17 -4.39 -2.11
N SER A 355 3.83 -5.46 -2.82
CA SER A 355 4.74 -6.59 -3.07
C SER A 355 5.96 -6.15 -3.90
N MET A 356 5.75 -5.34 -4.94
CA MET A 356 6.82 -4.80 -5.77
C MET A 356 7.66 -3.76 -5.03
N ARG A 357 7.05 -2.93 -4.19
CA ARG A 357 7.76 -2.01 -3.29
C ARG A 357 8.68 -2.76 -2.34
N LEU A 358 8.22 -3.87 -1.77
CA LEU A 358 9.08 -4.69 -0.91
C LEU A 358 10.14 -5.43 -1.71
N ALA A 359 9.82 -5.89 -2.92
CA ALA A 359 10.82 -6.48 -3.83
C ALA A 359 11.95 -5.49 -4.15
N ASP A 360 11.62 -4.22 -4.38
CA ASP A 360 12.58 -3.11 -4.54
C ASP A 360 13.49 -3.02 -3.30
N ILE A 361 12.91 -2.87 -2.11
CA ILE A 361 13.63 -2.82 -0.83
C ILE A 361 14.55 -4.04 -0.61
N PHE A 362 14.04 -5.27 -0.77
CA PHE A 362 14.84 -6.49 -0.57
C PHE A 362 15.93 -6.69 -1.64
N SER A 363 15.75 -6.13 -2.83
CA SER A 363 16.74 -6.20 -3.90
C SER A 363 17.91 -5.24 -3.70
N ASP A 364 17.69 -4.14 -2.98
CA ASP A 364 18.71 -3.15 -2.64
C ASP A 364 19.51 -3.55 -1.38
N ASP A 365 18.91 -4.27 -0.44
CA ASP A 365 19.55 -4.65 0.82
C ASP A 365 20.63 -5.74 0.66
N SER A 366 21.84 -5.44 1.14
CA SER A 366 23.01 -6.33 1.02
C SER A 366 22.86 -7.69 1.72
N ASN A 367 22.07 -7.80 2.80
CA ASN A 367 21.86 -9.05 3.53
C ASN A 367 20.92 -10.01 2.78
N PHE A 368 20.02 -9.47 1.95
CA PHE A 368 18.97 -10.23 1.26
C PHE A 368 19.17 -10.36 -0.24
N ARG A 369 19.90 -9.44 -0.85
CA ARG A 369 20.09 -9.32 -2.29
C ARG A 369 20.47 -10.62 -2.99
N SER A 370 21.49 -11.35 -2.51
CA SER A 370 21.88 -12.65 -3.08
C SER A 370 20.75 -13.69 -3.04
N PHE A 371 20.02 -13.78 -1.93
CA PHE A 371 18.86 -14.66 -1.80
C PHE A 371 17.74 -14.21 -2.73
N PHE A 372 17.50 -12.91 -2.83
CA PHE A 372 16.46 -12.33 -3.68
C PHE A 372 16.76 -12.59 -5.16
N MET A 373 17.98 -12.32 -5.63
CA MET A 373 18.46 -12.63 -6.98
C MET A 373 18.18 -14.10 -7.36
N ALA A 374 18.51 -15.04 -6.46
CA ALA A 374 18.34 -16.47 -6.74
C ALA A 374 16.88 -16.87 -6.99
N ASN A 375 15.91 -16.15 -6.40
CA ASN A 375 14.49 -16.51 -6.45
C ASN A 375 13.68 -15.66 -7.46
N ILE A 376 13.99 -14.36 -7.62
CA ILE A 376 13.20 -13.48 -8.51
C ILE A 376 13.60 -13.57 -9.98
N THR A 377 14.84 -13.98 -10.31
CA THR A 377 15.36 -13.96 -11.68
C THR A 377 14.46 -14.70 -12.68
N LYS A 378 13.87 -15.83 -12.27
CA LYS A 378 12.94 -16.58 -13.11
C LYS A 378 11.66 -15.82 -13.39
N VAL A 379 11.11 -15.12 -12.39
CA VAL A 379 9.90 -14.29 -12.53
C VAL A 379 10.16 -13.15 -13.51
N LEU A 380 11.30 -12.45 -13.40
CA LEU A 380 11.68 -11.38 -14.34
C LEU A 380 11.84 -11.91 -15.77
N ALA A 381 12.48 -13.07 -15.93
CA ALA A 381 12.64 -13.70 -17.24
C ALA A 381 11.31 -14.17 -17.85
N GLU A 382 10.30 -14.48 -17.05
CA GLU A 382 8.94 -14.81 -17.52
C GLU A 382 8.19 -13.53 -17.95
N ILE A 383 8.25 -12.45 -17.16
CA ILE A 383 7.67 -11.14 -17.51
C ILE A 383 8.26 -10.63 -18.83
N LEU A 384 9.59 -10.64 -18.96
CA LEU A 384 10.26 -10.14 -20.17
C LEU A 384 10.08 -11.07 -21.38
N ALA A 385 9.68 -12.32 -21.18
CA ALA A 385 9.40 -13.27 -22.27
C ALA A 385 7.96 -13.17 -22.83
N MET A 386 7.10 -12.30 -22.27
CA MET A 386 5.75 -12.08 -22.78
C MET A 386 5.74 -11.66 -24.26
N PRO A 387 4.70 -12.02 -25.04
CA PRO A 387 4.53 -11.51 -26.39
C PRO A 387 4.67 -9.99 -26.43
N HIS A 388 5.43 -9.47 -27.39
CA HIS A 388 5.86 -8.07 -27.36
C HIS A 388 4.71 -7.06 -27.30
N GLU A 389 3.62 -7.31 -28.02
CA GLU A 389 2.45 -6.42 -28.02
C GLU A 389 1.77 -6.37 -26.64
N GLU A 390 1.66 -7.52 -25.97
CA GLU A 390 1.10 -7.66 -24.62
C GLU A 390 2.02 -7.05 -23.56
N PHE A 391 3.34 -7.22 -23.74
CA PHE A 391 4.32 -6.57 -22.89
C PHE A 391 4.20 -5.05 -22.98
N CYS A 392 4.19 -4.49 -24.19
CA CYS A 392 4.11 -3.04 -24.37
C CYS A 392 2.80 -2.45 -23.84
N SER A 393 1.66 -3.13 -24.02
CA SER A 393 0.39 -2.66 -23.46
C SER A 393 0.35 -2.71 -21.93
N SER A 394 1.04 -3.67 -21.31
CA SER A 394 1.03 -3.86 -19.86
C SER A 394 2.12 -3.06 -19.12
N TRP A 395 3.29 -2.89 -19.73
CA TRP A 395 4.50 -2.38 -19.08
C TRP A 395 5.11 -1.15 -19.74
N CYS A 396 4.59 -0.71 -20.90
CA CYS A 396 5.13 0.44 -21.64
C CYS A 396 4.01 1.37 -22.19
N SER A 397 2.80 1.29 -21.63
CA SER A 397 1.66 2.10 -22.05
C SER A 397 1.20 3.06 -20.95
N THR A 398 0.60 4.17 -21.37
CA THR A 398 0.02 5.20 -20.50
C THR A 398 -1.51 5.10 -20.38
N ASP A 399 -2.16 4.11 -21.01
CA ASP A 399 -3.61 4.18 -21.21
C ASP A 399 -4.46 3.82 -19.98
N VAL A 400 -5.29 4.81 -19.64
CA VAL A 400 -6.21 5.01 -18.52
C VAL A 400 -5.53 4.99 -17.14
N PRO A 401 -5.58 6.11 -16.39
CA PRO A 401 -5.26 6.08 -14.97
C PRO A 401 -6.33 5.23 -14.27
N MET A 402 -6.09 3.92 -14.19
CA MET A 402 -6.66 3.14 -13.10
C MET A 402 -5.98 3.67 -11.84
N THR A 403 -6.62 4.62 -11.18
CA THR A 403 -6.31 4.93 -9.79
C THR A 403 -6.86 3.78 -8.99
N GLU A 404 -5.97 3.00 -8.40
CA GLU A 404 -6.37 2.07 -7.36
C GLU A 404 -6.26 2.81 -6.03
N GLU A 405 -7.40 3.23 -5.52
CA GLU A 405 -7.48 3.85 -4.20
C GLU A 405 -7.64 2.74 -3.15
N ASP A 406 -6.87 2.83 -2.07
CA ASP A 406 -7.06 1.94 -0.93
C ASP A 406 -8.43 2.23 -0.32
N VAL A 407 -9.28 1.21 -0.26
CA VAL A 407 -10.57 1.34 0.41
C VAL A 407 -10.28 1.40 1.91
N ILE A 408 -10.39 2.60 2.45
CA ILE A 408 -10.39 2.83 3.89
C ILE A 408 -11.69 2.24 4.42
N LEU A 409 -11.56 1.25 5.31
CA LEU A 409 -12.69 0.69 6.01
C LEU A 409 -13.20 1.74 7.01
N GLU A 410 -14.41 2.23 6.79
CA GLU A 410 -15.14 2.97 7.82
C GLU A 410 -15.61 1.97 8.87
N TYR A 411 -15.05 2.08 10.08
CA TYR A 411 -15.29 1.13 11.16
C TYR A 411 -16.15 1.77 12.24
N ASP A 412 -17.30 1.17 12.52
CA ASP A 412 -18.20 1.53 13.63
C ASP A 412 -18.07 0.49 14.76
N PRO A 413 -17.37 0.83 15.86
CA PRO A 413 -17.23 -0.08 17.01
C PRO A 413 -18.56 -0.38 17.71
N PHE A 414 -19.54 0.53 17.70
CA PHE A 414 -20.85 0.30 18.34
C PHE A 414 -21.66 -0.76 17.58
N ALA A 415 -21.75 -0.64 16.25
CA ALA A 415 -22.41 -1.65 15.42
C ALA A 415 -21.67 -2.99 15.50
N ALA A 416 -20.34 -2.98 15.37
CA ALA A 416 -19.52 -4.19 15.41
C ALA A 416 -19.69 -4.98 16.73
N SER A 417 -19.66 -4.27 17.86
CA SER A 417 -19.90 -4.86 19.19
C SER A 417 -21.33 -5.36 19.37
N GLY A 418 -22.33 -4.65 18.85
CA GLY A 418 -23.73 -5.10 18.84
C GLY A 418 -23.94 -6.40 18.06
N THR A 419 -23.34 -6.50 16.87
CA THR A 419 -23.35 -7.75 16.07
C THR A 419 -22.64 -8.88 16.82
N ALA A 420 -21.50 -8.56 17.44
CA ALA A 420 -20.71 -9.48 18.25
C ALA A 420 -21.50 -10.12 19.42
N LEU A 421 -22.18 -9.28 20.20
CA LEU A 421 -23.00 -9.70 21.33
C LEU A 421 -24.25 -10.50 20.91
N SER A 422 -24.90 -10.10 19.82
CA SER A 422 -26.11 -10.78 19.31
C SER A 422 -25.84 -12.23 18.93
N PHE A 423 -24.68 -12.51 18.31
CA PHE A 423 -24.26 -13.87 17.97
C PHE A 423 -24.04 -14.75 19.21
N SER A 424 -23.45 -14.19 20.27
CA SER A 424 -23.18 -14.94 21.51
C SER A 424 -24.45 -15.35 22.26
N ASN A 425 -25.55 -14.63 22.07
CA ASN A 425 -26.84 -14.89 22.72
C ASN A 425 -27.71 -15.95 21.98
N GLY A 426 -27.21 -16.60 20.93
CA GLY A 426 -27.84 -17.79 20.32
C GLY A 426 -28.94 -17.52 19.28
N GLY A 427 -29.08 -16.29 18.78
CA GLY A 427 -30.05 -15.97 17.72
C GLY A 427 -29.55 -16.35 16.32
N SER A 428 -29.83 -17.57 15.85
CA SER A 428 -29.61 -17.93 14.43
C SER A 428 -30.69 -17.42 13.47
N ASP A 429 -31.79 -16.87 14.00
CA ASP A 429 -33.04 -16.69 13.24
C ASP A 429 -33.55 -15.24 13.14
N SER A 430 -32.82 -14.24 13.65
CA SER A 430 -33.14 -12.83 13.32
C SER A 430 -32.47 -12.45 11.99
N PRO A 431 -33.09 -11.59 11.16
CA PRO A 431 -32.38 -11.00 10.02
C PRO A 431 -31.15 -10.32 10.60
N PHE A 432 -29.96 -10.77 10.18
CA PHE A 432 -28.76 -9.98 10.36
C PHE A 432 -29.06 -8.67 9.66
N GLU A 433 -29.19 -7.57 10.40
CA GLU A 433 -28.86 -6.29 9.81
C GLU A 433 -27.38 -6.44 9.44
N GLU A 434 -27.10 -6.43 8.13
CA GLU A 434 -25.71 -6.33 7.68
C GLU A 434 -25.12 -5.12 8.41
N PRO A 435 -23.92 -5.23 9.02
CA PRO A 435 -23.20 -4.03 9.43
C PRO A 435 -23.15 -3.16 8.18
N ILE A 436 -23.74 -1.97 8.27
CA ILE A 436 -24.10 -1.10 7.15
C ILE A 436 -22.91 -1.01 6.18
N LEU A 437 -22.90 -1.86 5.17
CA LEU A 437 -22.39 -1.50 3.88
C LEU A 437 -23.55 -0.75 3.26
N LEU A 438 -23.32 0.52 2.89
CA LEU A 438 -23.80 1.15 1.66
C LEU A 438 -23.58 2.66 1.79
N SER A 439 -22.58 3.20 1.10
CA SER A 439 -22.73 3.86 -0.20
C SER A 439 -21.41 4.53 -0.60
N GLU A 440 -21.15 4.64 -1.89
CA GLU A 440 -20.07 5.49 -2.42
C GLU A 440 -20.09 6.86 -1.71
N PRO A 441 -18.95 7.35 -1.21
CA PRO A 441 -18.92 8.57 -0.43
C PRO A 441 -19.24 9.77 -1.33
N ASN A 442 -20.48 10.24 -1.29
CA ASN A 442 -20.79 11.63 -1.54
C ASN A 442 -20.60 12.41 -0.24
N PHE A 443 -19.38 12.56 0.25
CA PHE A 443 -19.03 13.67 1.15
C PHE A 443 -17.58 14.09 0.94
N ALA A 444 -17.43 15.34 0.49
CA ALA A 444 -16.20 16.07 0.45
C ALA A 444 -15.49 15.99 1.82
N CYS A 445 -14.28 15.43 1.83
CA CYS A 445 -13.31 15.77 2.86
C CYS A 445 -13.09 17.30 2.84
N PRO A 446 -12.95 17.97 4.01
CA PRO A 446 -12.31 19.26 4.04
C PRO A 446 -10.91 19.11 3.41
N PRO A 447 -10.56 19.91 2.39
CA PRO A 447 -9.30 19.78 1.68
C PRO A 447 -8.17 20.28 2.59
N GLY A 448 -7.46 19.36 3.23
CA GLY A 448 -6.34 19.74 4.07
C GLY A 448 -5.69 18.59 4.83
N SER A 449 -5.13 17.59 4.13
CA SER A 449 -3.91 16.87 4.56
C SER A 449 -3.53 15.71 3.60
N LEU A 450 -3.52 15.96 2.28
CA LEU A 450 -2.63 15.22 1.39
C LEU A 450 -1.96 16.25 0.47
N SER A 451 -0.63 16.22 0.48
CA SER A 451 0.22 17.01 -0.38
C SER A 451 -0.24 16.92 -1.83
N SER A 452 -0.39 18.07 -2.48
CA SER A 452 -0.73 18.25 -3.88
C SER A 452 0.31 17.60 -4.80
N VAL A 453 0.04 16.40 -5.28
CA VAL A 453 0.69 15.79 -6.45
C VAL A 453 -0.42 15.10 -7.25
N PRO A 454 -0.51 15.28 -8.59
CA PRO A 454 -1.46 14.50 -9.37
C PRO A 454 -1.23 13.00 -9.10
N PRO A 455 -2.29 12.19 -8.92
CA PRO A 455 -2.14 10.80 -8.56
C PRO A 455 -1.31 10.09 -9.64
N ILE A 456 -0.12 9.64 -9.25
CA ILE A 456 0.74 8.83 -10.11
C ILE A 456 -0.04 7.56 -10.44
N SER A 457 -0.15 7.21 -11.73
CA SER A 457 -0.97 6.08 -12.12
C SER A 457 -0.39 4.77 -11.55
N TYR A 458 -1.27 3.86 -11.15
CA TYR A 458 -0.90 2.51 -10.69
C TYR A 458 0.13 1.85 -11.64
N ALA A 459 -0.11 1.97 -12.95
CA ALA A 459 0.76 1.44 -13.99
C ALA A 459 2.18 2.05 -13.92
N GLN A 460 2.30 3.36 -13.76
CA GLN A 460 3.60 4.02 -13.67
C GLN A 460 4.38 3.58 -12.42
N GLN A 461 3.71 3.47 -11.26
CA GLN A 461 4.35 2.96 -10.04
C GLN A 461 4.84 1.52 -10.24
N ARG A 462 3.98 0.65 -10.79
CA ARG A 462 4.31 -0.75 -11.09
C ARG A 462 5.54 -0.88 -11.98
N ILE A 463 5.59 -0.10 -13.06
CA ILE A 463 6.71 -0.09 -14.01
C ILE A 463 7.98 0.46 -13.33
N SER A 464 7.86 1.53 -12.53
CA SER A 464 9.01 2.08 -11.81
C SER A 464 9.65 1.07 -10.87
N TYR A 465 8.87 0.29 -10.12
CA TYR A 465 9.41 -0.77 -9.27
C TYR A 465 10.06 -1.88 -10.09
N LEU A 466 9.49 -2.26 -11.25
CA LEU A 466 10.14 -3.26 -12.11
C LEU A 466 11.53 -2.80 -12.55
N VAL A 467 11.66 -1.53 -12.95
CA VAL A 467 12.95 -0.93 -13.35
C VAL A 467 13.92 -0.93 -12.17
N LYS A 468 13.49 -0.43 -11.00
CA LYS A 468 14.34 -0.39 -9.79
C LYS A 468 14.81 -1.78 -9.36
N ILE A 469 13.93 -2.78 -9.34
CA ILE A 469 14.30 -4.17 -9.04
C ILE A 469 15.40 -4.65 -9.99
N ILE A 470 15.27 -4.44 -11.31
CA ILE A 470 16.30 -4.86 -12.27
C ILE A 470 17.60 -4.07 -12.06
N ALA A 471 17.50 -2.77 -11.81
CA ALA A 471 18.65 -1.90 -11.56
C ALA A 471 19.41 -2.33 -10.29
N ASN A 472 18.72 -2.53 -9.18
CA ASN A 472 19.28 -2.96 -7.90
C ASN A 472 19.99 -4.31 -8.04
N LEU A 473 19.37 -5.28 -8.73
CA LEU A 473 19.98 -6.60 -8.95
C LEU A 473 21.19 -6.55 -9.88
N HIS A 474 21.25 -5.57 -10.78
CA HIS A 474 22.41 -5.36 -11.66
C HIS A 474 23.52 -4.53 -11.01
N CYS A 475 23.17 -3.64 -10.07
CA CYS A 475 24.12 -2.78 -9.38
C CYS A 475 25.23 -3.61 -8.75
N PHE A 476 26.47 -3.11 -8.77
CA PHE A 476 27.58 -3.69 -8.04
C PHE A 476 28.35 -2.57 -7.37
N VAL A 477 28.33 -2.55 -6.04
CA VAL A 477 29.04 -1.57 -5.24
C VAL A 477 30.28 -2.24 -4.62
N PRO A 478 31.50 -1.88 -5.08
CA PRO A 478 32.72 -2.43 -4.51
C PRO A 478 32.78 -2.19 -3.00
N ASN A 479 33.22 -3.21 -2.24
CA ASN A 479 33.31 -3.23 -0.77
C ASN A 479 31.98 -3.40 -0.01
N ILE A 480 30.82 -3.34 -0.69
CA ILE A 480 29.51 -3.69 -0.09
C ILE A 480 29.06 -5.05 -0.62
N CYS A 481 29.08 -5.22 -1.94
CA CYS A 481 28.77 -6.50 -2.57
C CYS A 481 29.95 -7.48 -2.45
N GLU A 482 29.65 -8.76 -2.26
CA GLU A 482 30.65 -9.81 -2.41
C GLU A 482 31.09 -9.91 -3.88
N GLU A 483 32.37 -10.18 -4.15
CA GLU A 483 32.90 -10.25 -5.53
C GLU A 483 32.19 -11.31 -6.38
N GLU A 484 31.67 -12.37 -5.74
CA GLU A 484 30.86 -13.42 -6.38
C GLU A 484 29.55 -12.88 -6.96
N GLU A 485 29.03 -11.76 -6.44
CA GLU A 485 27.77 -11.15 -6.88
C GLU A 485 27.91 -10.35 -8.18
N LYS A 486 29.12 -9.91 -8.56
CA LYS A 486 29.35 -8.92 -9.63
C LYS A 486 28.67 -9.24 -10.97
N TYR A 487 28.61 -10.52 -11.32
CA TYR A 487 27.94 -11.00 -12.54
C TYR A 487 26.83 -12.02 -12.24
N LEU A 488 26.45 -12.18 -10.96
CA LEU A 488 25.55 -13.23 -10.52
C LEU A 488 24.16 -13.09 -11.16
N PHE A 489 23.60 -11.89 -11.14
CA PHE A 489 22.30 -11.62 -11.76
C PHE A 489 22.32 -11.87 -13.27
N LEU A 490 23.32 -11.34 -13.99
CA LEU A 490 23.46 -11.55 -15.43
C LEU A 490 23.56 -13.03 -15.79
N ASN A 491 24.43 -13.78 -15.10
CA ASN A 491 24.65 -15.20 -15.36
C ASN A 491 23.38 -16.03 -15.11
N LYS A 492 22.71 -15.82 -13.97
CA LYS A 492 21.44 -16.49 -13.65
C LYS A 492 20.34 -16.11 -14.64
N PHE A 493 20.29 -14.86 -15.07
CA PHE A 493 19.30 -14.42 -16.06
C PHE A 493 19.55 -15.10 -17.40
N LEU A 494 20.81 -15.23 -17.83
CA LEU A 494 21.18 -15.98 -19.02
C LEU A 494 20.82 -17.48 -18.91
N GLU A 495 20.97 -18.12 -17.75
CA GLU A 495 20.48 -19.50 -17.52
C GLU A 495 18.98 -19.62 -17.81
N CYS A 496 18.18 -18.63 -17.37
CA CYS A 496 16.74 -18.57 -17.64
C CYS A 496 16.41 -18.32 -19.12
N VAL A 497 17.22 -17.52 -19.81
CA VAL A 497 17.05 -17.23 -21.25
C VAL A 497 17.33 -18.47 -22.10
N HIS A 498 18.34 -19.27 -21.73
CA HIS A 498 18.75 -20.46 -22.48
C HIS A 498 18.03 -21.76 -22.06
N GLY A 499 17.01 -21.68 -21.19
CA GLY A 499 16.16 -22.82 -20.85
C GLY A 499 16.82 -23.97 -20.08
N VAL A 500 18.06 -23.82 -19.61
CA VAL A 500 18.83 -24.91 -18.96
C VAL A 500 18.37 -25.10 -17.51
N SER A 501 17.26 -25.81 -17.33
CA SER A 501 16.98 -26.50 -16.07
C SER A 501 17.75 -27.83 -16.05
N PRO A 502 18.59 -28.12 -15.03
CA PRO A 502 19.34 -29.37 -14.94
C PRO A 502 18.49 -30.66 -14.86
N ASN A 503 17.15 -30.56 -14.79
CA ASN A 503 16.26 -31.65 -14.40
C ASN A 503 15.19 -32.05 -15.43
N LEU A 504 15.30 -31.69 -16.72
CA LEU A 504 14.40 -32.21 -17.77
C LEU A 504 15.16 -32.97 -18.89
N PRO A 505 14.54 -34.00 -19.52
CA PRO A 505 15.18 -34.76 -20.59
C PRO A 505 15.42 -33.90 -21.83
N SER A 506 16.53 -34.18 -22.50
CA SER A 506 17.26 -33.44 -23.54
C SER A 506 16.54 -33.15 -24.88
N ASP A 507 15.21 -33.01 -24.92
CA ASP A 507 14.45 -32.93 -26.18
C ASP A 507 13.60 -31.64 -26.36
N ALA A 508 14.03 -30.49 -25.80
CA ALA A 508 13.43 -29.20 -26.15
C ALA A 508 14.00 -28.68 -27.49
N PRO A 509 13.18 -28.25 -28.46
CA PRO A 509 13.67 -27.78 -29.76
C PRO A 509 14.36 -26.42 -29.64
N VAL A 510 15.63 -26.35 -30.05
CA VAL A 510 16.54 -25.17 -30.11
C VAL A 510 15.92 -23.88 -30.68
N ASN A 511 14.82 -23.98 -31.43
CA ASN A 511 14.11 -22.85 -32.02
C ASN A 511 13.32 -22.02 -30.99
N ASP A 512 12.87 -22.62 -29.89
CA ASP A 512 12.04 -21.95 -28.88
C ASP A 512 12.89 -21.01 -28.00
N ASP A 513 14.11 -21.42 -27.65
CA ASP A 513 15.05 -20.62 -26.85
C ASP A 513 15.53 -19.37 -27.60
N LEU A 514 15.80 -19.48 -28.90
CA LEU A 514 16.17 -18.34 -29.76
C LEU A 514 15.03 -17.33 -29.89
N GLN A 515 13.79 -17.81 -30.03
CA GLN A 515 12.61 -16.95 -30.10
C GLN A 515 12.35 -16.25 -28.76
N ARG A 516 12.53 -16.95 -27.64
CA ARG A 516 12.44 -16.40 -26.29
C ARG A 516 13.48 -15.30 -26.07
N ALA A 517 14.74 -15.58 -26.40
CA ALA A 517 15.84 -14.62 -26.28
C ALA A 517 15.60 -13.35 -27.12
N ALA A 518 15.11 -13.51 -28.36
CA ALA A 518 14.76 -12.39 -29.23
C ALA A 518 13.59 -11.54 -28.66
N THR A 519 12.60 -12.18 -28.04
CA THR A 519 11.46 -11.52 -27.40
C THR A 519 11.90 -10.72 -26.18
N ILE A 520 12.68 -11.33 -25.28
CA ILE A 520 13.26 -10.67 -24.09
C ILE A 520 14.07 -9.44 -24.50
N ARG A 521 14.94 -9.57 -25.51
CA ARG A 521 15.73 -8.45 -26.03
C ARG A 521 14.84 -7.29 -26.48
N LYS A 522 13.77 -7.59 -27.21
CA LYS A 522 12.85 -6.58 -27.74
C LYS A 522 12.08 -5.87 -26.62
N ASN A 523 11.59 -6.62 -25.65
CA ASN A 523 10.83 -6.09 -24.51
C ASN A 523 11.71 -5.25 -23.59
N LEU A 524 12.93 -5.69 -23.31
CA LEU A 524 13.87 -4.94 -22.48
C LEU A 524 14.27 -3.61 -23.15
N GLY A 525 14.42 -3.58 -24.48
CA GLY A 525 14.60 -2.35 -25.24
C GLY A 525 13.43 -1.37 -25.06
N SER A 526 12.19 -1.84 -25.22
CA SER A 526 11.00 -0.99 -25.02
C SER A 526 10.83 -0.52 -23.58
N LEU A 527 11.14 -1.36 -22.59
CA LEU A 527 11.14 -0.97 -21.18
C LEU A 527 12.18 0.13 -20.92
N SER A 528 13.39 -0.01 -21.47
CA SER A 528 14.45 0.98 -21.34
C SER A 528 14.07 2.32 -21.97
N ASP A 529 13.44 2.32 -23.15
CA ASP A 529 12.96 3.53 -23.81
C ASP A 529 11.86 4.22 -22.99
N TYR A 530 10.94 3.44 -22.42
CA TYR A 530 9.85 3.96 -21.60
C TYR A 530 10.33 4.50 -20.25
N ALA A 531 11.31 3.85 -19.62
CA ALA A 531 11.84 4.23 -18.30
C ALA A 531 12.36 5.68 -18.28
N VAL A 532 12.94 6.15 -19.39
CA VAL A 532 13.38 7.55 -19.55
C VAL A 532 12.24 8.54 -19.33
N SER A 533 11.01 8.19 -19.72
CA SER A 533 9.83 9.06 -19.54
C SER A 533 9.35 9.19 -18.08
N LEU A 534 9.87 8.35 -17.17
CA LEU A 534 9.50 8.36 -15.74
C LEU A 534 10.44 9.22 -14.88
N ILE A 535 11.52 9.75 -15.46
CA ILE A 535 12.43 10.71 -14.81
C ILE A 535 11.80 12.12 -14.78
N PRO A 536 11.97 12.92 -13.71
CA PRO A 536 12.60 12.58 -12.43
C PRO A 536 11.59 12.11 -11.37
N ASN A 537 10.34 11.88 -11.77
CA ASN A 537 9.22 11.77 -10.83
C ASN A 537 9.21 10.44 -10.06
N LEU A 538 9.55 9.33 -10.74
CA LEU A 538 9.51 7.98 -10.17
C LEU A 538 10.85 7.26 -10.20
N LEU A 539 11.67 7.59 -11.18
CA LEU A 539 13.02 7.05 -11.39
C LEU A 539 14.04 8.18 -11.36
N ASN A 540 15.25 7.85 -10.92
CA ASN A 540 16.42 8.72 -11.04
C ASN A 540 17.27 8.31 -12.27
N ASP A 541 18.28 9.12 -12.60
CA ASP A 541 19.18 8.85 -13.74
C ASP A 541 19.98 7.54 -13.56
N GLU A 542 20.31 7.17 -12.32
CA GLU A 542 21.07 5.96 -11.99
C GLU A 542 20.27 4.68 -12.25
N ASP A 543 18.98 4.65 -11.86
CA ASP A 543 18.06 3.54 -12.12
C ASP A 543 18.01 3.21 -13.62
N VAL A 544 17.87 4.24 -14.46
CA VAL A 544 17.76 4.09 -15.92
C VAL A 544 19.10 3.73 -16.56
N GLN A 545 20.20 4.25 -16.02
CA GLN A 545 21.55 3.91 -16.47
C GLN A 545 21.89 2.45 -16.16
N LEU A 546 21.59 1.96 -14.95
CA LEU A 546 21.80 0.56 -14.56
C LEU A 546 20.97 -0.41 -15.42
N LEU A 547 19.71 -0.08 -15.70
CA LEU A 547 18.88 -0.85 -16.64
C LEU A 547 19.51 -0.89 -18.05
N SER A 548 19.98 0.26 -18.53
CA SER A 548 20.62 0.38 -19.84
C SER A 548 21.91 -0.45 -19.94
N ASP A 549 22.71 -0.49 -18.87
CA ASP A 549 23.96 -1.24 -18.84
C ASP A 549 23.71 -2.74 -18.73
N PHE A 550 22.70 -3.16 -17.96
CA PHE A 550 22.23 -4.55 -17.97
C PHE A 550 21.79 -4.97 -19.37
N TYR A 551 20.98 -4.15 -20.05
CA TYR A 551 20.54 -4.40 -21.42
C TYR A 551 21.71 -4.57 -22.39
N LYS A 552 22.72 -3.68 -22.34
CA LYS A 552 23.92 -3.78 -23.19
C LYS A 552 24.72 -5.06 -22.93
N GLN A 553 24.89 -5.46 -21.67
CA GLN A 553 25.61 -6.68 -21.33
C GLN A 553 24.86 -7.94 -21.78
N LEU A 554 23.53 -7.93 -21.68
CA LEU A 554 22.69 -8.99 -22.20
C LEU A 554 22.81 -9.12 -23.73
N LEU A 555 22.80 -7.99 -24.45
CA LEU A 555 23.00 -7.94 -25.90
C LEU A 555 24.35 -8.53 -26.35
N GLN A 556 25.41 -8.30 -25.56
CA GLN A 556 26.74 -8.85 -25.85
C GLN A 556 26.83 -10.36 -25.59
N SER A 557 25.99 -10.88 -24.68
CA SER A 557 26.05 -12.26 -24.20
C SER A 557 25.14 -13.22 -24.97
N ILE A 558 24.11 -12.71 -25.68
CA ILE A 558 23.22 -13.52 -26.51
C ILE A 558 23.73 -13.50 -27.96
N PRO A 559 24.08 -14.66 -28.56
CA PRO A 559 24.55 -14.72 -29.94
C PRO A 559 23.55 -14.10 -30.91
N SER A 560 24.01 -13.16 -31.73
CA SER A 560 23.25 -12.62 -32.84
C SER A 560 23.17 -13.64 -34.00
N SER A 561 22.66 -14.84 -33.77
CA SER A 561 22.43 -15.80 -34.85
C SER A 561 20.99 -15.70 -35.36
N SER A 562 20.87 -15.15 -36.58
CA SER A 562 19.78 -15.25 -37.55
C SER A 562 18.40 -14.64 -37.23
N VAL A 563 18.33 -13.32 -37.02
CA VAL A 563 17.08 -12.54 -37.28
C VAL A 563 17.14 -11.78 -38.62
N GLU A 564 18.30 -11.77 -39.31
CA GLU A 564 18.45 -10.98 -40.54
C GLU A 564 17.94 -11.65 -41.82
N ASP A 565 17.71 -12.97 -41.86
CA ASP A 565 17.32 -13.64 -43.12
C ASP A 565 15.81 -13.76 -43.39
N TYR A 566 14.93 -13.39 -42.44
CA TYR A 566 13.48 -13.30 -42.71
C TYR A 566 12.96 -11.86 -42.85
N ALA A 567 13.78 -10.85 -42.52
CA ALA A 567 13.38 -9.44 -42.60
C ALA A 567 13.55 -8.84 -44.02
N HIS A 568 14.36 -9.44 -44.89
CA HIS A 568 14.65 -8.88 -46.23
C HIS A 568 13.62 -9.20 -47.33
N VAL A 569 12.62 -10.05 -47.07
CA VAL A 569 11.58 -10.36 -48.08
C VAL A 569 10.22 -9.71 -47.76
N ARG A 570 10.00 -9.16 -46.55
CA ARG A 570 8.71 -8.52 -46.18
C ARG A 570 8.77 -7.02 -45.93
N THR A 571 9.93 -6.43 -45.70
CA THR A 571 10.07 -4.98 -45.41
C THR A 571 9.98 -4.09 -46.65
N LYS A 572 10.05 -4.65 -47.87
CA LYS A 572 9.85 -3.86 -49.10
C LYS A 572 8.37 -3.61 -49.46
N LYS A 573 7.42 -4.30 -48.80
CA LYS A 573 5.98 -4.18 -49.13
C LYS A 573 5.11 -3.52 -48.05
N VAL A 574 5.67 -3.25 -46.87
CA VAL A 574 4.94 -2.60 -45.75
C VAL A 574 5.29 -1.11 -45.60
N ARG A 575 6.45 -0.66 -46.12
CA ARG A 575 6.82 0.78 -46.11
C ARG A 575 6.01 1.65 -47.07
N GLU A 576 5.37 1.07 -48.09
CA GLU A 576 4.51 1.84 -49.01
C GLU A 576 3.05 1.98 -48.51
N GLY A 577 2.62 1.17 -47.53
CA GLY A 577 1.24 1.19 -47.02
C GLY A 577 1.00 2.08 -45.80
N ILE A 578 2.00 2.27 -44.93
CA ILE A 578 1.83 3.01 -43.67
C ILE A 578 2.01 4.52 -43.87
N PHE A 579 2.78 4.94 -44.89
CA PHE A 579 3.00 6.36 -45.16
C PHE A 579 1.75 7.08 -45.71
N TYR A 580 0.84 6.36 -46.39
CA TYR A 580 -0.39 6.94 -46.94
C TYR A 580 -1.50 7.15 -45.88
N HIS A 581 -1.50 6.39 -44.78
CA HIS A 581 -2.57 6.47 -43.78
C HIS A 581 -2.33 7.56 -42.73
N SER A 582 -1.08 7.83 -42.35
CA SER A 582 -0.75 8.92 -41.41
C SER A 582 -0.80 10.33 -42.03
N LEU A 583 -0.57 10.47 -43.34
CA LEU A 583 -0.70 11.76 -44.03
C LEU A 583 -2.17 12.15 -44.30
N SER A 584 -3.08 11.19 -44.41
CA SER A 584 -4.52 11.43 -44.52
C SER A 584 -5.12 12.01 -43.22
N SER A 585 -4.64 11.55 -42.07
CA SER A 585 -5.15 11.97 -40.75
C SER A 585 -4.74 13.39 -40.34
N ILE A 586 -3.64 13.93 -40.88
CA ILE A 586 -3.12 15.25 -40.49
C ILE A 586 -3.74 16.38 -41.33
N CYS A 587 -4.43 16.07 -42.44
CA CYS A 587 -4.99 17.06 -43.35
C CYS A 587 -6.44 17.50 -43.05
N ASN A 588 -7.05 17.07 -41.95
CA ASN A 588 -8.42 17.48 -41.58
C ASN A 588 -8.49 18.70 -40.65
N GLY A 589 -7.35 19.35 -40.36
CA GLY A 589 -7.29 20.52 -39.49
C GLY A 589 -6.61 21.73 -40.14
N GLY A 590 -7.27 22.39 -41.09
CA GLY A 590 -7.20 23.83 -41.38
C GLY A 590 -5.87 24.62 -41.32
N SER A 591 -4.68 24.03 -41.40
CA SER A 591 -3.40 24.76 -41.32
C SER A 591 -2.32 24.11 -42.20
N CYS A 592 -2.63 23.94 -43.48
CA CYS A 592 -1.72 23.30 -44.45
C CYS A 592 -0.52 24.17 -44.86
N TYR A 593 -0.48 25.48 -44.58
CA TYR A 593 0.61 26.34 -45.05
C TYR A 593 1.87 26.30 -44.18
N PHE A 594 1.76 26.11 -42.87
CA PHE A 594 2.92 26.11 -41.96
C PHE A 594 3.70 24.78 -41.99
N VAL A 595 3.00 23.65 -42.12
CA VAL A 595 3.62 22.32 -42.19
C VAL A 595 4.41 22.14 -43.49
N TYR A 596 3.91 22.69 -44.61
CA TYR A 596 4.64 22.65 -45.89
C TYR A 596 5.91 23.51 -45.88
N ILE A 597 5.88 24.69 -45.27
CA ILE A 597 7.08 25.54 -45.14
C ILE A 597 8.10 24.87 -44.21
N PHE A 598 7.65 24.25 -43.10
CA PHE A 598 8.54 23.56 -42.17
C PHE A 598 9.22 22.32 -42.81
N LEU A 599 8.47 21.55 -43.61
CA LEU A 599 9.02 20.43 -44.39
C LEU A 599 10.00 20.90 -45.47
N ILE A 600 9.69 21.98 -46.19
CA ILE A 600 10.61 22.56 -47.19
C ILE A 600 11.89 23.08 -46.53
N VAL A 601 11.80 23.72 -45.36
CA VAL A 601 12.98 24.18 -44.60
C VAL A 601 13.81 23.01 -44.07
N CYS A 602 13.17 21.94 -43.57
CA CYS A 602 13.88 20.74 -43.10
C CYS A 602 14.55 19.97 -44.27
N ILE A 603 13.94 19.97 -45.46
CA ILE A 603 14.51 19.34 -46.66
C ILE A 603 15.67 20.18 -47.23
N ILE A 604 15.60 21.52 -47.13
CA ILE A 604 16.69 22.42 -47.54
C ILE A 604 17.89 22.36 -46.58
N GLN A 605 17.68 22.02 -45.30
CA GLN A 605 18.75 21.89 -44.29
C GLN A 605 19.44 20.51 -44.29
N SER A 606 18.97 19.54 -45.05
CA SER A 606 19.65 18.25 -45.22
C SER A 606 20.74 18.37 -46.29
N GLU A 607 22.02 18.28 -45.89
CA GLU A 607 23.18 18.37 -46.78
C GLU A 607 23.17 17.34 -47.92
N ASP A 608 22.40 16.25 -47.80
CA ASP A 608 22.34 15.17 -48.78
C ASP A 608 21.55 15.52 -50.06
N TYR A 609 20.62 16.48 -50.00
CA TYR A 609 19.75 16.81 -51.15
C TYR A 609 20.32 17.89 -52.09
N LEU A 610 21.35 18.64 -51.67
CA LEU A 610 21.97 19.69 -52.48
C LEU A 610 22.96 19.16 -53.52
N ARG A 611 23.31 17.88 -53.50
CA ARG A 611 24.27 17.28 -54.44
C ARG A 611 23.67 16.72 -55.73
N ASN A 612 22.34 16.54 -55.83
CA ASN A 612 21.75 15.81 -56.94
C ASN A 612 20.67 16.62 -57.68
N ARG A 613 21.08 17.29 -58.77
CA ARG A 613 20.26 18.23 -59.56
C ARG A 613 19.03 17.57 -60.21
N SER A 614 19.11 16.28 -60.54
CA SER A 614 18.00 15.51 -61.13
C SER A 614 16.88 15.20 -60.13
N SER A 615 17.21 15.02 -58.85
CA SER A 615 16.22 14.83 -57.78
C SER A 615 15.42 16.10 -57.51
N TRP A 616 16.05 17.27 -57.67
CA TRP A 616 15.41 18.58 -57.49
C TRP A 616 14.35 18.88 -58.56
N GLU A 617 14.64 18.58 -59.83
CA GLU A 617 13.70 18.79 -60.93
C GLU A 617 12.48 17.85 -60.86
N HIS A 618 12.69 16.61 -60.42
CA HIS A 618 11.60 15.64 -60.21
C HIS A 618 10.69 16.00 -59.03
N LEU A 619 11.27 16.53 -57.94
CA LEU A 619 10.53 16.97 -56.76
C LEU A 619 9.68 18.21 -57.09
N MET A 620 10.27 19.21 -57.76
CA MET A 620 9.56 20.44 -58.14
C MET A 620 8.45 20.17 -59.17
N SER A 621 8.68 19.26 -60.12
CA SER A 621 7.65 18.82 -61.08
C SER A 621 6.47 18.11 -60.39
N SER A 622 6.75 17.28 -59.38
CA SER A 622 5.73 16.55 -58.62
C SER A 622 4.92 17.47 -57.71
N ILE A 623 5.55 18.49 -57.12
CA ILE A 623 4.89 19.50 -56.28
C ILE A 623 4.01 20.43 -57.14
N LEU A 624 4.49 20.86 -58.31
CA LEU A 624 3.70 21.65 -59.26
C LEU A 624 2.52 20.85 -59.85
N GLY A 625 2.68 19.54 -60.06
CA GLY A 625 1.60 18.65 -60.50
C GLY A 625 0.48 18.47 -59.45
N ALA A 626 0.82 18.48 -58.17
CA ALA A 626 -0.14 18.37 -57.07
C ALA A 626 -1.00 19.64 -56.88
N LEU A 627 -0.54 20.80 -57.35
CA LEU A 627 -1.23 22.09 -57.21
C LEU A 627 -2.28 22.38 -58.30
N VAL A 628 -2.40 21.55 -59.35
CA VAL A 628 -3.25 21.85 -60.54
C VAL A 628 -4.40 20.85 -60.75
N THR A 629 -4.70 19.95 -59.80
CA THR A 629 -5.83 19.02 -59.95
C THR A 629 -7.03 19.43 -59.07
N PRO A 630 -8.15 19.92 -59.65
CA PRO A 630 -9.36 20.20 -58.88
C PRO A 630 -10.24 18.95 -58.78
N PRO A 631 -10.83 18.64 -57.61
CA PRO A 631 -11.88 17.64 -57.51
C PRO A 631 -13.24 18.22 -57.92
N ASN A 632 -14.10 17.34 -58.43
CA ASN A 632 -15.38 17.65 -59.06
C ASN A 632 -16.47 18.19 -58.10
N SER A 633 -17.12 19.28 -58.53
CA SER A 633 -18.47 19.80 -58.19
C SER A 633 -18.67 20.59 -56.87
N PRO A 634 -19.71 21.45 -56.75
CA PRO A 634 -19.66 22.84 -57.21
C PRO A 634 -19.93 23.88 -56.09
N SER A 635 -19.71 25.15 -56.44
CA SER A 635 -20.15 26.37 -55.74
C SER A 635 -19.44 26.76 -54.43
N LEU A 636 -18.42 27.60 -54.55
CA LEU A 636 -18.44 28.97 -54.03
C LEU A 636 -17.17 29.69 -54.51
N SER A 637 -17.39 30.69 -55.36
CA SER A 637 -16.37 31.61 -55.84
C SER A 637 -15.81 32.43 -54.69
N LEU A 638 -14.48 32.48 -54.54
CA LEU A 638 -13.80 33.68 -54.08
C LEU A 638 -12.34 33.66 -54.52
N SER A 639 -12.02 34.64 -55.36
CA SER A 639 -10.71 34.97 -55.89
C SER A 639 -9.72 35.34 -54.79
N LEU A 640 -8.53 34.74 -54.80
CA LEU A 640 -7.39 35.19 -54.00
C LEU A 640 -6.29 35.69 -54.94
N SER A 641 -6.21 37.01 -55.09
CA SER A 641 -5.05 37.70 -55.63
C SER A 641 -3.94 37.70 -54.58
N LEU A 642 -2.86 36.95 -54.83
CA LEU A 642 -1.63 37.06 -54.06
C LEU A 642 -0.95 38.41 -54.36
N SER A 643 -0.86 39.27 -53.34
CA SER A 643 0.17 40.30 -53.26
C SER A 643 1.11 39.92 -52.12
N LEU A 644 2.36 39.62 -52.47
CA LEU A 644 3.43 39.41 -51.49
C LEU A 644 3.79 40.78 -50.88
N SER A 645 3.77 40.87 -49.55
CA SER A 645 4.64 41.80 -48.83
C SER A 645 5.28 41.05 -47.66
N LEU A 646 6.60 40.81 -47.77
CA LEU A 646 7.43 40.34 -46.67
C LEU A 646 7.62 41.48 -45.66
N SER A 647 7.45 41.18 -44.38
CA SER A 647 8.24 41.85 -43.34
C SER A 647 8.58 40.85 -42.23
N LEU A 648 9.86 40.49 -42.18
CA LEU A 648 10.50 39.77 -41.09
C LEU A 648 10.71 40.72 -39.90
N SER A 649 10.53 40.23 -38.68
CA SER A 649 11.16 40.80 -37.49
C SER A 649 11.41 39.70 -36.47
N ILE A 650 12.68 39.30 -36.35
CA ILE A 650 13.25 38.43 -35.30
C ILE A 650 14.14 39.33 -34.43
N PRO A 651 14.08 39.27 -33.09
CA PRO A 651 15.16 39.78 -32.25
C PRO A 651 16.24 38.72 -32.05
N LEU A 652 17.45 39.03 -32.54
CA LEU A 652 18.71 38.36 -32.20
C LEU A 652 19.12 38.71 -30.76
N SER A 653 19.11 37.74 -29.85
CA SER A 653 20.03 37.71 -28.71
C SER A 653 19.96 36.36 -28.01
N LEU A 654 21.01 35.55 -28.19
CA LEU A 654 21.55 34.46 -27.34
C LEU A 654 22.24 33.35 -28.14
N PHE A 655 22.81 33.70 -29.30
CA PHE A 655 23.83 32.91 -30.00
C PHE A 655 25.22 33.51 -29.71
N LEU A 656 25.64 33.49 -28.45
CA LEU A 656 27.03 33.73 -28.03
C LEU A 656 27.27 33.01 -26.70
N TRP A 657 27.56 31.70 -26.75
CA TRP A 657 28.78 31.16 -26.12
C TRP A 657 29.04 29.72 -26.55
N GLY A 658 29.99 29.56 -27.45
CA GLY A 658 30.69 28.30 -27.66
C GLY A 658 32.17 28.53 -27.41
N GLN A 659 32.80 27.53 -26.78
CA GLN A 659 34.22 27.14 -26.96
C GLN A 659 35.30 27.97 -26.22
N GLU A 660 35.94 27.32 -25.23
CA GLU A 660 37.36 27.40 -24.76
C GLU A 660 37.40 26.82 -23.31
N ARG A 661 38.26 25.90 -22.84
CA ARG A 661 39.46 25.15 -23.27
C ARG A 661 39.62 23.94 -22.33
N GLY A 662 40.27 22.87 -22.80
CA GLY A 662 40.96 21.91 -21.93
C GLY A 662 42.41 22.31 -21.65
N GLY A 663 43.03 21.75 -20.60
CA GLY A 663 44.50 21.74 -20.42
C GLY A 663 45.01 21.97 -18.99
N GLN A 664 45.72 20.97 -18.46
CA GLN A 664 46.45 20.89 -17.17
C GLN A 664 47.50 21.99 -16.94
N PHE A 665 47.84 22.30 -15.67
CA PHE A 665 49.23 22.32 -15.15
C PHE A 665 49.30 22.44 -13.61
N LEU A 666 50.30 21.75 -13.03
CA LEU A 666 50.78 21.80 -11.64
C LEU A 666 51.14 23.23 -11.15
N LEU A 667 51.06 23.47 -9.83
CA LEU A 667 52.21 23.92 -9.00
C LEU A 667 51.91 24.01 -7.48
N ARG A 668 52.59 23.12 -6.75
CA ARG A 668 53.29 23.27 -5.46
C ARG A 668 53.37 24.70 -4.84
N GLY A 669 53.08 24.82 -3.54
CA GLY A 669 53.37 26.06 -2.77
C GLY A 669 53.03 26.04 -1.28
N LYS A 670 54.00 25.59 -0.48
CA LYS A 670 54.18 25.56 0.98
C LYS A 670 53.83 26.81 1.83
N ASP A 671 53.55 26.50 3.11
CA ASP A 671 54.00 27.09 4.39
C ASP A 671 53.11 28.08 5.21
N GLY A 672 52.98 27.72 6.50
CA GLY A 672 52.70 28.58 7.67
C GLY A 672 51.29 28.41 8.24
N GLY A 673 51.00 27.72 9.35
CA GLY A 673 51.77 27.49 10.58
C GLY A 673 51.15 28.29 11.73
N ARG A 674 50.45 27.63 12.66
CA ARG A 674 50.44 27.94 14.11
C ARG A 674 49.60 26.95 14.92
N THR A 675 50.35 26.15 15.67
CA THR A 675 50.03 25.43 16.90
C THR A 675 49.55 26.36 18.03
N VAL A 676 48.55 25.93 18.81
CA VAL A 676 48.40 26.18 20.26
C VAL A 676 47.62 24.99 20.86
N HIS A 677 48.31 23.98 21.40
CA HIS A 677 48.45 23.69 22.84
C HIS A 677 47.13 23.42 23.62
N CYS A 678 46.91 22.14 23.94
CA CYS A 678 46.22 21.70 25.14
C CYS A 678 46.95 22.19 26.41
N PRO A 679 46.21 22.20 27.54
CA PRO A 679 46.70 21.44 28.68
C PRO A 679 45.67 20.43 29.22
N SER A 680 46.28 19.36 29.71
CA SER A 680 45.81 18.20 30.46
C SER A 680 45.25 18.48 31.86
N SER A 681 44.33 17.62 32.32
CA SER A 681 44.22 17.08 33.70
C SER A 681 43.03 16.10 33.76
N LEU A 682 43.25 14.79 34.06
CA LEU A 682 43.06 14.11 35.38
C LEU A 682 41.57 14.08 35.80
N GLU A 683 40.89 13.02 36.25
CA GLU A 683 41.12 11.67 36.79
C GLU A 683 39.75 10.94 36.64
N ARG A 684 39.67 9.67 36.22
CA ARG A 684 39.61 8.46 37.07
C ARG A 684 38.64 8.59 38.27
N GLU A 685 37.46 7.97 38.19
CA GLU A 685 36.87 7.28 39.34
C GLU A 685 35.90 6.17 38.90
N ARG A 686 36.15 4.99 39.47
CA ARG A 686 35.32 3.77 39.50
C ARG A 686 34.79 3.65 40.93
N GLU A 687 33.70 2.88 41.07
CA GLU A 687 33.16 2.25 42.30
C GLU A 687 32.22 3.09 43.18
N SER A 688 30.91 2.81 43.05
CA SER A 688 30.10 2.17 44.10
C SER A 688 28.84 1.56 43.50
#